data_AF-A0A2G6Q006-F1
#
_entry.id   AF-A0A2G6Q006-F1
#
_cell.length_a   1.000
_cell.length_b   1.000
_cell.length_c   1.000
_cell.angle_alpha   90.00
_cell.angle_beta   90.00
_cell.angle_gamma   90.00
#
_symmetry.space_group_name_H-M   'P 1'
#
loop_
_entity.id
_entity.type
_entity.pdbx_description
1 polymer ?
#
loop_
_entity_poly.entity_id
_entity_poly.type
_entity_poly.pdbx_seq_one_letter_code
_entity_poly.pdbx_strand_id
1 'polypeptide(L)'
;MPEYSLIVLKDLLHDFNDMSLTDFRQALSTTMSDIDPFGIQLLLNQLKDFRGNRSLRAAIAASLAELEDEQYLDDFSEVIEVETDVGLCRECIQGIVRMGTKDSHARLVQLAKDKPNATIATLLRQELEKLNQKEPLDYYFNNLKKGEASARGTTAASRVLISIGEDKIVDRILPVFTEFDGLGRVEAARVVSQLGQVRHLEPLLPLLDSFVNRYKKRLQFVSEIETLQGLGKSDKMGHLYRFGQNWVSKGKTEVYNNILEHLQEGHLNRAKALGEELIAESQIGFPFYFKSMIMLHNNQVALATKYQTDTLKDNRIKISRYRQLLGFFAEGLGRIVEQGDVSEDIRSQVVSRMKHFLEIQSPDMQKMALFGVACFVKPNDSELLELVASSNQVEGLMVLLKKISKKNDPGFIPFFIGLVENHQLVDVQELALQALADLPEVESAIEEMMNSAHTEELRTGIRIVGSIKSKLFIPRLLKLVEDQSDFLRADVIEALGRIGDPATLGSIETVLYDARNPNLIEACLNAMGEMKNEQATEALKRFSEKTQNREKALSALEHLIRYYHRWDFPLPQEDSESTIELLNEFILGPNKDNRLKSYTAASRVITWDLGLYQKLRELLKEATSKLRAQSNWDKKEKPALEKAQKSLNRSYYFLKDALEYQEKIEGMFRRSRGANDSRWLSEFERVCKTIEQSQFPMSPEFLKKLAERVIEELQQRENWREKALLYRLAGYSRVESLIDVLLVHLKSVPRQARNALMEALNMLGFTMQDITDAVKIKSVCLLEGSRFFNKKLTHHLRNMMLTVSSFDTVEAVEKFLSGTSAEKCPDCLITELTLQNPGDLIPYVEKWRANLPPSLEIIVQTNLREPKRLEKMKQLGIRGLVLKPYPLERLEEVIRGT
;
A
#
# COMPACT_ATOMS: atom_id res chain seq x y z
N MET A 1 12.00 15.83 -0.49
CA MET A 1 12.40 15.14 -1.72
C MET A 1 11.82 13.71 -1.89
N PRO A 2 11.31 13.00 -0.86
CA PRO A 2 10.59 11.72 -1.06
C PRO A 2 9.33 11.83 -1.93
N GLU A 3 8.60 12.95 -1.84
CA GLU A 3 7.38 13.16 -2.62
C GLU A 3 7.62 13.17 -4.14
N TYR A 4 8.81 13.54 -4.63
CA TYR A 4 9.06 13.63 -6.06
C TYR A 4 9.22 12.24 -6.71
N SER A 5 9.95 11.32 -6.07
CA SER A 5 10.09 9.95 -6.59
C SER A 5 8.78 9.16 -6.49
N LEU A 6 7.98 9.38 -5.44
CA LEU A 6 6.64 8.77 -5.31
C LEU A 6 5.65 9.33 -6.35
N ILE A 7 5.68 10.63 -6.64
CA ILE A 7 4.85 11.25 -7.69
C ILE A 7 5.27 10.70 -9.06
N VAL A 8 6.56 10.70 -9.38
CA VAL A 8 7.08 10.16 -10.64
C VAL A 8 6.73 8.68 -10.79
N LEU A 9 6.80 7.89 -9.73
CA LEU A 9 6.41 6.49 -9.74
C LEU A 9 4.90 6.30 -9.94
N LYS A 10 4.05 7.11 -9.29
CA LYS A 10 2.60 7.08 -9.47
C LYS A 10 2.20 7.49 -10.88
N ASP A 11 2.83 8.53 -11.42
CA ASP A 11 2.63 8.99 -12.79
C ASP A 11 3.07 7.89 -13.78
N LEU A 12 4.24 7.28 -13.55
CA LEU A 12 4.71 6.17 -14.37
C LEU A 12 3.77 4.95 -14.34
N LEU A 13 3.25 4.58 -13.16
CA LEU A 13 2.26 3.50 -13.02
C LEU A 13 0.93 3.85 -13.68
N HIS A 14 0.52 5.12 -13.65
CA HIS A 14 -0.69 5.61 -14.31
C HIS A 14 -0.55 5.55 -15.84
N ASP A 15 0.61 5.97 -16.35
CA ASP A 15 0.93 6.06 -17.78
C ASP A 15 1.28 4.70 -18.40
N PHE A 16 1.28 3.60 -17.62
CA PHE A 16 1.61 2.26 -18.12
C PHE A 16 0.83 1.87 -19.39
N ASN A 17 -0.46 2.22 -19.46
CA ASN A 17 -1.31 1.87 -20.60
C ASN A 17 -0.98 2.70 -21.86
N ASP A 18 -0.30 3.83 -21.71
CA ASP A 18 0.08 4.75 -22.80
C ASP A 18 1.54 4.58 -23.26
N MET A 19 2.27 3.64 -22.64
CA MET A 19 3.68 3.35 -22.93
C MET A 19 3.88 1.92 -23.44
N SER A 20 4.96 1.69 -24.20
CA SER A 20 5.36 0.32 -24.52
C SER A 20 5.93 -0.37 -23.27
N LEU A 21 5.77 -1.70 -23.17
CA LEU A 21 6.32 -2.48 -22.05
C LEU A 21 7.85 -2.26 -21.90
N THR A 22 8.55 -2.05 -23.01
CA THR A 22 10.00 -1.83 -23.05
C THR A 22 10.35 -0.46 -22.47
N ASP A 23 9.63 0.58 -22.88
CA ASP A 23 9.85 1.95 -22.41
C ASP A 23 9.47 2.06 -20.93
N PHE A 24 8.38 1.42 -20.52
CA PHE A 24 7.96 1.34 -19.13
C PHE A 24 9.02 0.63 -18.28
N ARG A 25 9.56 -0.51 -18.72
CA ARG A 25 10.63 -1.21 -17.98
C ARG A 25 11.89 -0.37 -17.85
N GLN A 26 12.27 0.35 -18.91
CA GLN A 26 13.43 1.23 -18.89
C GLN A 26 13.21 2.43 -17.96
N ALA A 27 12.04 3.05 -18.03
CA ALA A 27 11.65 4.14 -17.14
C ALA A 27 11.61 3.66 -15.68
N LEU A 28 10.95 2.53 -15.41
CA LEU A 28 10.86 1.94 -14.07
C LEU A 28 12.26 1.62 -13.53
N SER A 29 13.12 0.95 -14.30
CA SER A 29 14.52 0.68 -13.92
C SER A 29 15.32 1.94 -13.61
N THR A 30 15.07 3.04 -14.32
CA THR A 30 15.71 4.33 -14.05
C THR A 30 15.21 4.91 -12.72
N THR A 31 13.90 4.85 -12.48
CA THR A 31 13.25 5.31 -11.23
C THR A 31 13.65 4.44 -10.03
N MET A 32 13.95 3.15 -10.23
CA MET A 32 14.38 2.21 -9.17
C MET A 32 15.66 2.66 -8.46
N SER A 33 16.51 3.46 -9.10
CA SER A 33 17.76 3.93 -8.50
C SER A 33 17.58 4.98 -7.40
N ASP A 34 16.47 5.71 -7.42
CA ASP A 34 16.14 6.81 -6.49
C ASP A 34 14.80 6.55 -5.75
N ILE A 35 14.31 5.30 -5.78
CA ILE A 35 13.01 4.93 -5.23
C ILE A 35 13.10 4.83 -3.72
N ASP A 36 12.17 5.51 -3.05
CA ASP A 36 12.09 5.48 -1.59
C ASP A 36 11.36 4.20 -1.11
N PRO A 37 11.46 3.87 0.18
CA PRO A 37 10.84 2.66 0.75
C PRO A 37 9.31 2.63 0.58
N PHE A 38 8.67 3.80 0.56
CA PHE A 38 7.24 3.94 0.26
C PHE A 38 6.91 3.60 -1.19
N GLY A 39 7.76 3.99 -2.15
CA GLY A 39 7.68 3.62 -3.55
C GLY A 39 7.88 2.12 -3.77
N ILE A 40 8.82 1.50 -3.05
CA ILE A 40 8.98 0.03 -3.04
C ILE A 40 7.71 -0.62 -2.52
N GLN A 41 7.16 -0.15 -1.40
CA GLN A 41 5.91 -0.69 -0.85
C GLN A 41 4.73 -0.50 -1.82
N LEU A 42 4.67 0.62 -2.54
CA LEU A 42 3.68 0.85 -3.59
C LEU A 42 3.81 -0.19 -4.71
N LEU A 43 5.03 -0.49 -5.17
CA LEU A 43 5.29 -1.52 -6.16
C LEU A 43 4.93 -2.91 -5.67
N LEU A 44 5.25 -3.25 -4.41
CA LEU A 44 4.86 -4.52 -3.79
C LEU A 44 3.34 -4.64 -3.70
N ASN A 45 2.64 -3.57 -3.31
CA ASN A 45 1.18 -3.55 -3.28
C ASN A 45 0.57 -3.75 -4.68
N GLN A 46 1.16 -3.13 -5.71
CA GLN A 46 0.73 -3.33 -7.10
C GLN A 46 1.04 -4.74 -7.62
N LEU A 47 2.19 -5.31 -7.25
CA LEU A 47 2.55 -6.69 -7.54
C LEU A 47 1.55 -7.69 -6.94
N LYS A 48 1.05 -7.39 -5.73
CA LYS A 48 0.02 -8.18 -5.02
C LYS A 48 -1.42 -7.82 -5.37
N ASP A 49 -1.66 -6.86 -6.25
CA ASP A 49 -3.01 -6.62 -6.76
C ASP A 49 -3.41 -7.74 -7.73
N PHE A 50 -3.94 -8.84 -7.18
CA PHE A 50 -4.35 -10.02 -7.94
C PHE A 50 -5.46 -9.75 -8.98
N ARG A 51 -6.10 -8.58 -8.94
CA ARG A 51 -7.09 -8.13 -9.94
C ARG A 51 -6.50 -7.15 -10.97
N GLY A 52 -5.25 -6.71 -10.77
CA GLY A 52 -4.55 -5.74 -11.60
C GLY A 52 -4.00 -6.28 -12.92
N ASN A 53 -3.38 -5.40 -13.70
CA ASN A 53 -2.82 -5.73 -15.02
C ASN A 53 -1.62 -6.69 -14.89
N ARG A 54 -1.71 -7.87 -15.51
CA ARG A 54 -0.66 -8.91 -15.45
C ARG A 54 0.68 -8.48 -16.03
N SER A 55 0.66 -7.71 -17.13
CA SER A 55 1.87 -7.22 -17.79
C SER A 55 2.60 -6.20 -16.94
N LEU A 56 1.83 -5.33 -16.25
CA LEU A 56 2.36 -4.38 -15.27
C LEU A 56 3.00 -5.13 -14.10
N ARG A 57 2.27 -6.08 -13.49
CA ARG A 57 2.78 -6.89 -12.38
C ARG A 57 4.05 -7.65 -12.77
N ALA A 58 4.13 -8.19 -13.99
CA ALA A 58 5.34 -8.87 -14.47
C ALA A 58 6.52 -7.91 -14.70
N ALA A 59 6.27 -6.69 -15.18
CA ALA A 59 7.30 -5.66 -15.27
C ALA A 59 7.79 -5.22 -13.89
N ILE A 60 6.89 -5.06 -12.92
CA ILE A 60 7.22 -4.74 -11.53
C ILE A 60 8.03 -5.88 -10.89
N ALA A 61 7.58 -7.12 -11.03
CA ALA A 61 8.30 -8.31 -10.53
C ALA A 61 9.72 -8.38 -11.10
N ALA A 62 9.88 -8.15 -12.41
CA ALA A 62 11.18 -8.14 -13.05
C ALA A 62 12.10 -7.03 -12.50
N SER A 63 11.58 -5.83 -12.27
CA SER A 63 12.34 -4.70 -11.70
C SER A 63 12.67 -4.90 -10.22
N LEU A 64 11.76 -5.44 -9.41
CA LEU A 64 12.04 -5.79 -8.01
C LEU A 64 13.03 -6.95 -7.92
N ALA A 65 12.97 -7.92 -8.83
CA ALA A 65 13.92 -9.03 -8.92
C ALA A 65 15.37 -8.57 -9.24
N GLU A 66 15.56 -7.37 -9.78
CA GLU A 66 16.88 -6.77 -9.99
C GLU A 66 17.49 -6.20 -8.70
N LEU A 67 16.68 -5.96 -7.67
CA LEU A 67 17.18 -5.49 -6.37
C LEU A 67 17.87 -6.59 -5.56
N GLU A 68 17.56 -7.86 -5.85
CA GLU A 68 18.12 -9.05 -5.18
C GLU A 68 17.99 -9.01 -3.64
N ASP A 69 16.98 -8.31 -3.14
CA ASP A 69 16.80 -8.07 -1.71
C ASP A 69 15.92 -9.16 -1.08
N GLU A 70 16.47 -9.84 -0.07
CA GLU A 70 15.86 -10.95 0.65
C GLU A 70 14.55 -10.54 1.35
N GLN A 71 14.32 -9.25 1.61
CA GLN A 71 13.07 -8.79 2.22
C GLN A 71 11.82 -9.05 1.36
N TYR A 72 11.97 -9.26 0.04
CA TYR A 72 10.87 -9.55 -0.88
C TYR A 72 10.61 -11.05 -1.06
N LEU A 73 11.34 -11.91 -0.34
CA LEU A 73 11.22 -13.36 -0.46
C LEU A 73 9.78 -13.82 -0.21
N ASP A 74 9.14 -13.29 0.83
CA ASP A 74 7.76 -13.61 1.18
C ASP A 74 6.78 -13.05 0.14
N ASP A 75 7.00 -11.83 -0.33
CA ASP A 75 6.15 -11.18 -1.33
C ASP A 75 6.14 -11.95 -2.66
N PHE A 76 7.30 -12.39 -3.15
CA PHE A 76 7.39 -13.22 -4.34
C PHE A 76 6.80 -14.62 -4.13
N SER A 77 6.97 -15.19 -2.93
CA SER A 77 6.40 -16.49 -2.60
C SER A 77 4.86 -16.45 -2.61
N GLU A 78 4.27 -15.43 -2.01
CA GLU A 78 2.82 -15.21 -1.97
C GLU A 78 2.23 -15.11 -3.38
N VAL A 79 2.90 -14.40 -4.29
CA VAL A 79 2.46 -14.30 -5.69
C VAL A 79 2.52 -15.65 -6.41
N ILE A 80 3.57 -16.45 -6.18
CA ILE A 80 3.73 -17.78 -6.79
C ILE A 80 2.65 -18.77 -6.29
N GLU A 81 2.24 -18.65 -5.02
CA GLU A 81 1.23 -19.52 -4.42
C GLU A 81 -0.19 -19.23 -4.95
N VAL A 82 -0.50 -17.96 -5.22
CA VAL A 82 -1.87 -17.51 -5.59
C VAL A 82 -2.09 -17.44 -7.10
N GLU A 83 -1.06 -17.12 -7.89
CA GLU A 83 -1.23 -16.72 -9.29
C GLU A 83 -1.18 -17.90 -10.28
N THR A 84 -1.92 -17.78 -11.40
CA THR A 84 -1.93 -18.80 -12.47
C THR A 84 -1.13 -18.40 -13.72
N ASP A 85 -0.71 -17.13 -13.82
CA ASP A 85 0.07 -16.59 -14.92
C ASP A 85 1.53 -17.06 -14.87
N VAL A 86 1.92 -17.82 -15.91
CA VAL A 86 3.24 -18.43 -16.02
C VAL A 86 4.35 -17.39 -16.22
N GLY A 87 4.04 -16.25 -16.86
CA GLY A 87 4.99 -15.17 -17.10
C GLY A 87 5.35 -14.45 -15.81
N LEU A 88 4.35 -14.04 -15.04
CA LEU A 88 4.54 -13.39 -13.74
C LEU A 88 5.25 -14.33 -12.74
N CYS A 89 4.81 -15.59 -12.64
CA CYS A 89 5.44 -16.56 -11.76
C CYS A 89 6.90 -16.81 -12.16
N ARG A 90 7.23 -16.79 -13.45
CA ARG A 90 8.62 -16.91 -13.90
C ARG A 90 9.49 -15.75 -13.41
N GLU A 91 9.00 -14.50 -13.48
CA GLU A 91 9.75 -13.34 -12.99
C GLU A 91 9.95 -13.41 -11.46
N CYS A 92 8.93 -13.84 -10.71
CA CYS A 92 9.02 -14.02 -9.25
C CYS A 92 9.99 -15.16 -8.88
N ILE A 93 9.90 -16.32 -9.54
CA ILE A 93 10.84 -17.43 -9.36
C ILE A 93 12.26 -16.97 -9.68
N GLN A 94 12.46 -16.22 -10.77
CA GLN A 94 13.76 -15.66 -11.08
C GLN A 94 14.23 -14.67 -10.01
N GLY A 95 13.35 -13.85 -9.45
CA GLY A 95 13.66 -12.98 -8.30
C GLY A 95 14.20 -13.77 -7.11
N ILE A 96 13.50 -14.83 -6.70
CA ILE A 96 13.91 -15.70 -5.59
C ILE A 96 15.25 -16.42 -5.90
N VAL A 97 15.42 -16.88 -7.15
CA VAL A 97 16.69 -17.47 -7.61
C VAL A 97 17.83 -16.43 -7.59
N ARG A 98 17.55 -15.17 -7.92
CA ARG A 98 18.54 -14.09 -7.97
C ARG A 98 19.04 -13.68 -6.57
N MET A 99 18.18 -13.75 -5.55
CA MET A 99 18.58 -13.53 -4.14
C MET A 99 19.70 -14.48 -3.73
N GLY A 100 19.63 -15.74 -4.19
CA GLY A 100 20.69 -16.72 -4.04
C GLY A 100 21.09 -17.00 -2.59
N THR A 101 20.15 -16.91 -1.64
CA THR A 101 20.40 -17.20 -0.23
C THR A 101 19.96 -18.62 0.14
N LYS A 102 20.36 -19.08 1.33
CA LYS A 102 19.97 -20.40 1.83
C LYS A 102 18.45 -20.49 2.02
N ASP A 103 17.85 -19.40 2.49
CA ASP A 103 16.40 -19.27 2.70
C ASP A 103 15.66 -19.18 1.37
N SER A 104 16.20 -18.47 0.38
CA SER A 104 15.60 -18.43 -0.96
C SER A 104 15.61 -19.80 -1.64
N HIS A 105 16.69 -20.59 -1.47
CA HIS A 105 16.74 -21.97 -1.95
C HIS A 105 15.76 -22.89 -1.21
N ALA A 106 15.74 -22.82 0.13
CA ALA A 106 14.80 -23.59 0.95
C ALA A 106 13.34 -23.29 0.56
N ARG A 107 13.04 -22.01 0.30
CA ARG A 107 11.71 -21.55 -0.12
C ARG A 107 11.35 -22.06 -1.52
N LEU A 108 12.27 -22.05 -2.49
CA LEU A 108 12.02 -22.65 -3.81
C LEU A 108 11.72 -24.15 -3.72
N VAL A 109 12.45 -24.87 -2.85
CA VAL A 109 12.20 -26.30 -2.59
C VAL A 109 10.83 -26.51 -1.94
N GLN A 110 10.42 -25.64 -1.02
CA GLN A 110 9.10 -25.68 -0.39
C GLN A 110 7.99 -25.40 -1.41
N LEU A 111 8.09 -24.32 -2.18
CA LEU A 111 7.13 -23.96 -3.25
C LEU A 111 6.98 -25.08 -4.29
N ALA A 112 8.06 -25.81 -4.59
CA ALA A 112 8.00 -26.97 -5.49
C ALA A 112 7.26 -28.18 -4.90
N LYS A 113 7.21 -28.31 -3.56
CA LYS A 113 6.49 -29.38 -2.84
C LYS A 113 5.01 -29.05 -2.63
N ASP A 114 4.67 -27.78 -2.47
CA ASP A 114 3.31 -27.31 -2.13
C ASP A 114 2.33 -27.36 -3.32
N LYS A 115 2.73 -27.97 -4.44
CA LYS A 115 1.93 -28.29 -5.64
C LYS A 115 1.21 -27.08 -6.27
N PRO A 116 1.95 -26.09 -6.82
CA PRO A 116 1.36 -25.11 -7.73
C PRO A 116 0.94 -25.77 -9.06
N ASN A 117 0.25 -25.01 -9.91
CA ASN A 117 -0.16 -25.39 -11.26
C ASN A 117 0.93 -26.18 -12.01
N ALA A 118 0.58 -27.21 -12.80
CA ALA A 118 1.52 -28.16 -13.40
C ALA A 118 2.69 -27.49 -14.16
N THR A 119 2.41 -26.39 -14.86
CA THR A 119 3.40 -25.60 -15.62
C THR A 119 4.38 -24.83 -14.70
N ILE A 120 3.90 -24.32 -13.56
CA ILE A 120 4.71 -23.63 -12.57
C ILE A 120 5.57 -24.66 -11.81
N ALA A 121 5.00 -25.82 -11.48
CA ALA A 121 5.76 -26.92 -10.89
C ALA A 121 6.89 -27.40 -11.82
N THR A 122 6.67 -27.43 -13.15
CA THR A 122 7.75 -27.73 -14.10
C THR A 122 8.81 -26.62 -14.16
N LEU A 123 8.43 -25.35 -14.08
CA LEU A 123 9.38 -24.23 -14.03
C LEU A 123 10.23 -24.27 -12.76
N LEU A 124 9.60 -24.45 -11.59
CA LEU A 124 10.29 -24.61 -10.31
C LEU A 124 11.24 -25.81 -10.35
N ARG A 125 10.81 -26.95 -10.89
CA ARG A 125 11.67 -28.12 -11.06
C ARG A 125 12.82 -27.86 -12.02
N GLN A 126 12.59 -27.18 -13.15
CA GLN A 126 13.66 -26.84 -14.09
C GLN A 126 14.68 -25.88 -13.48
N GLU A 127 14.26 -24.88 -12.72
CA GLU A 127 15.17 -23.97 -12.04
C GLU A 127 15.90 -24.65 -10.87
N LEU A 128 15.21 -25.48 -10.07
CA LEU A 128 15.84 -26.32 -9.06
C LEU A 128 16.79 -27.35 -9.68
N GLU A 129 16.46 -27.93 -10.83
CA GLU A 129 17.32 -28.86 -11.56
C GLU A 129 18.55 -28.15 -12.11
N LYS A 130 18.43 -26.93 -12.64
CA LYS A 130 19.61 -26.11 -13.01
C LYS A 130 20.48 -25.76 -11.80
N LEU A 131 19.88 -25.48 -10.65
CA LEU A 131 20.59 -25.25 -9.38
C LEU A 131 21.22 -26.55 -8.83
N ASN A 132 20.64 -27.71 -9.15
CA ASN A 132 21.09 -29.04 -8.70
C ASN A 132 21.98 -29.78 -9.71
N GLN A 133 22.04 -29.35 -10.97
CA GLN A 133 22.98 -29.81 -11.99
C GLN A 133 24.35 -29.23 -11.62
N LYS A 134 25.02 -29.94 -10.71
CA LYS A 134 26.32 -29.56 -10.18
C LYS A 134 27.39 -29.97 -11.17
N GLU A 135 27.86 -28.99 -11.95
CA GLU A 135 29.20 -29.08 -12.55
C GLU A 135 30.24 -29.17 -11.41
N PRO A 136 31.45 -29.68 -11.67
CA PRO A 136 32.52 -29.67 -10.67
C PRO A 136 32.76 -28.25 -10.16
N LEU A 137 33.09 -28.08 -8.87
CA LEU A 137 33.33 -26.76 -8.27
C LEU A 137 34.29 -25.88 -9.10
N ASP A 138 35.29 -26.51 -9.73
CA ASP A 138 36.26 -25.87 -10.63
C ASP A 138 35.62 -25.09 -11.78
N TYR A 139 34.50 -25.58 -12.32
CA TYR A 139 33.75 -24.89 -13.37
C TYR A 139 33.25 -23.52 -12.89
N TYR A 140 32.66 -23.47 -11.69
CA TYR A 140 32.14 -22.23 -11.11
C TYR A 140 33.27 -21.29 -10.68
N PHE A 141 34.36 -21.81 -10.11
CA PHE A 141 35.54 -20.99 -9.82
C PHE A 141 36.18 -20.39 -11.07
N ASN A 142 36.24 -21.14 -12.17
CA ASN A 142 36.74 -20.63 -13.44
C ASN A 142 35.82 -19.54 -14.01
N ASN A 143 34.50 -19.67 -13.87
CA ASN A 143 33.57 -18.62 -14.27
C ASN A 143 33.67 -17.38 -13.36
N LEU A 144 33.85 -17.54 -12.04
CA LEU A 144 34.18 -16.42 -11.15
C LEU A 144 35.47 -15.70 -11.59
N LYS A 145 36.51 -16.45 -11.98
CA LYS A 145 37.78 -15.90 -12.48
C LYS A 145 37.64 -15.17 -13.82
N LYS A 146 36.67 -15.54 -14.67
CA LYS A 146 36.39 -14.82 -15.93
C LYS A 146 35.85 -13.41 -15.69
N GLY A 147 35.19 -13.16 -14.55
CA GLY A 147 34.80 -11.82 -14.13
C GLY A 147 33.99 -11.06 -15.17
N GLU A 148 34.45 -9.87 -15.55
CA GLU A 148 33.82 -8.99 -16.54
C GLU A 148 33.77 -9.62 -17.95
N ALA A 149 34.74 -10.46 -18.31
CA ALA A 149 34.77 -11.14 -19.61
C ALA A 149 33.61 -12.14 -19.78
N SER A 150 32.98 -12.56 -18.67
CA SER A 150 31.79 -13.40 -18.69
C SER A 150 30.81 -12.99 -17.59
N ALA A 151 30.36 -11.73 -17.60
CA ALA A 151 29.54 -11.17 -16.51
C ALA A 151 28.35 -12.05 -16.10
N ARG A 152 27.59 -12.57 -17.09
CA ARG A 152 26.46 -13.49 -16.83
C ARG A 152 26.91 -14.81 -16.20
N GLY A 153 28.03 -15.37 -16.65
CA GLY A 153 28.59 -16.61 -16.12
C GLY A 153 29.14 -16.43 -14.70
N THR A 154 29.77 -15.29 -14.42
CA THR A 154 30.30 -14.92 -13.10
C THR A 154 29.19 -14.82 -12.05
N THR A 155 28.10 -14.10 -12.36
CA THR A 155 26.94 -13.98 -11.45
C THR A 155 26.18 -15.29 -11.32
N ALA A 156 26.07 -16.10 -12.38
CA ALA A 156 25.48 -17.44 -12.27
C ALA A 156 26.32 -18.36 -11.38
N ALA A 157 27.65 -18.28 -11.50
CA ALA A 157 28.56 -19.08 -10.70
C ALA A 157 28.49 -18.75 -9.21
N SER A 158 28.44 -17.46 -8.83
CA SER A 158 28.29 -17.07 -7.41
C SER A 158 27.00 -17.61 -6.81
N ARG A 159 25.86 -17.51 -7.53
CA ARG A 159 24.57 -18.04 -7.06
C ARG A 159 24.60 -19.54 -6.79
N VAL A 160 25.17 -20.32 -7.71
CA VAL A 160 25.30 -21.77 -7.54
C VAL A 160 26.25 -22.11 -6.39
N LEU A 161 27.34 -21.37 -6.24
CA LEU A 161 28.26 -21.57 -5.11
C LEU A 161 27.57 -21.31 -3.77
N ILE A 162 26.75 -20.27 -3.65
CA ILE A 162 25.98 -20.00 -2.43
C ILE A 162 24.93 -21.10 -2.19
N SER A 163 24.24 -21.57 -3.23
CA SER A 163 23.24 -22.64 -3.09
C SER A 163 23.86 -23.99 -2.71
N ILE A 164 25.13 -24.25 -3.08
CA ILE A 164 25.86 -25.43 -2.62
C ILE A 164 26.05 -25.39 -1.09
N GLY A 165 26.30 -24.21 -0.51
CA GLY A 165 26.28 -24.02 0.93
C GLY A 165 27.46 -24.63 1.70
N GLU A 166 28.53 -25.04 1.02
CA GLU A 166 29.71 -25.64 1.63
C GLU A 166 30.72 -24.57 2.08
N ASP A 167 31.18 -24.65 3.33
CA ASP A 167 32.12 -23.70 3.93
C ASP A 167 33.51 -23.71 3.27
N LYS A 168 33.95 -24.87 2.79
CA LYS A 168 35.20 -25.05 2.01
C LYS A 168 35.26 -24.17 0.75
N ILE A 169 34.13 -23.68 0.26
CA ILE A 169 34.09 -22.74 -0.86
C ILE A 169 34.80 -21.44 -0.47
N VAL A 170 34.56 -20.94 0.75
CA VAL A 170 35.19 -19.72 1.27
C VAL A 170 36.70 -19.91 1.42
N ASP A 171 37.12 -21.06 1.96
CA ASP A 171 38.54 -21.44 2.10
C ASP A 171 39.29 -21.43 0.76
N ARG A 172 38.57 -21.66 -0.35
CA ARG A 172 39.14 -21.65 -1.71
C ARG A 172 39.12 -20.27 -2.37
N ILE A 173 38.17 -19.41 -2.00
CA ILE A 173 38.05 -18.04 -2.54
C ILE A 173 39.06 -17.10 -1.90
N LEU A 174 39.20 -17.13 -0.57
CA LEU A 174 40.00 -16.15 0.18
C LEU A 174 41.46 -16.04 -0.31
N PRO A 175 42.20 -17.13 -0.56
CA PRO A 175 43.61 -17.04 -0.98
C PRO A 175 43.80 -16.34 -2.33
N VAL A 176 42.82 -16.41 -3.23
CA VAL A 176 42.86 -15.84 -4.58
C VAL A 176 41.97 -14.60 -4.71
N PHE A 177 41.44 -14.06 -3.61
CA PHE A 177 40.46 -12.98 -3.63
C PHE A 177 40.96 -11.74 -4.40
N THR A 178 42.25 -11.44 -4.28
CA THR A 178 42.86 -10.29 -4.96
C THR A 178 43.13 -10.52 -6.45
N GLU A 179 43.13 -11.79 -6.91
CA GLU A 179 43.35 -12.16 -8.31
C GLU A 179 42.13 -11.88 -9.19
N PHE A 180 40.92 -11.87 -8.62
CA PHE A 180 39.70 -11.56 -9.36
C PHE A 180 39.71 -10.11 -9.88
N ASP A 181 38.99 -9.86 -10.97
CA ASP A 181 38.74 -8.52 -11.48
C ASP A 181 37.63 -7.78 -10.70
N GLY A 182 37.17 -6.63 -11.20
CA GLY A 182 36.17 -5.81 -10.51
C GLY A 182 34.86 -6.55 -10.23
N LEU A 183 34.31 -7.26 -11.21
CA LEU A 183 33.07 -8.01 -11.07
C LEU A 183 33.29 -9.33 -10.31
N GLY A 184 34.36 -10.07 -10.63
CA GLY A 184 34.69 -11.32 -9.95
C GLY A 184 34.88 -11.12 -8.44
N ARG A 185 35.49 -10.00 -8.01
CA ARG A 185 35.62 -9.67 -6.58
C ARG A 185 34.29 -9.38 -5.91
N VAL A 186 33.37 -8.68 -6.58
CA VAL A 186 32.04 -8.39 -6.02
C VAL A 186 31.28 -9.70 -5.80
N GLU A 187 31.28 -10.57 -6.80
CA GLU A 187 30.59 -11.87 -6.74
C GLU A 187 31.26 -12.82 -5.73
N ALA A 188 32.59 -12.81 -5.64
CA ALA A 188 33.32 -13.52 -4.59
C ALA A 188 32.99 -12.97 -3.19
N ALA A 189 32.91 -11.65 -3.01
CA ALA A 189 32.52 -11.02 -1.74
C ALA A 189 31.12 -11.45 -1.32
N ARG A 190 30.18 -11.55 -2.27
CA ARG A 190 28.82 -12.07 -2.02
C ARG A 190 28.84 -13.51 -1.52
N VAL A 191 29.59 -14.40 -2.18
CA VAL A 191 29.73 -15.80 -1.74
C VAL A 191 30.28 -15.88 -0.32
N VAL A 192 31.35 -15.13 -0.07
CA VAL A 192 32.01 -15.07 1.25
C VAL A 192 31.09 -14.50 2.33
N SER A 193 30.29 -13.49 1.99
CA SER A 193 29.31 -12.86 2.89
C SER A 193 28.22 -13.83 3.34
N GLN A 194 27.75 -14.69 2.43
CA GLN A 194 26.65 -15.63 2.67
C GLN A 194 27.11 -16.96 3.28
N LEU A 195 28.32 -17.42 2.95
CA LEU A 195 28.85 -18.73 3.41
C LEU A 195 29.94 -18.61 4.47
N GLY A 196 30.29 -17.38 4.86
CA GLY A 196 31.30 -17.10 5.86
C GLY A 196 30.99 -17.75 7.21
N GLN A 197 32.03 -17.94 8.00
CA GLN A 197 31.97 -18.53 9.34
C GLN A 197 32.95 -17.78 10.23
N VAL A 198 32.87 -17.96 11.55
CA VAL A 198 33.71 -17.26 12.53
C VAL A 198 35.20 -17.37 12.21
N ARG A 199 35.68 -18.55 11.80
CA ARG A 199 37.08 -18.78 11.41
C ARG A 199 37.56 -17.95 10.20
N HIS A 200 36.64 -17.44 9.39
CA HIS A 200 36.94 -16.60 8.23
C HIS A 200 37.04 -15.11 8.60
N LEU A 201 36.69 -14.69 9.82
CA LEU A 201 36.74 -13.27 10.22
C LEU A 201 38.17 -12.72 10.18
N GLU A 202 39.13 -13.41 10.79
CA GLU A 202 40.53 -12.97 10.82
C GLU A 202 41.13 -12.68 9.44
N PRO A 203 41.00 -13.54 8.40
CA PRO A 203 41.51 -13.23 7.07
C PRO A 203 40.69 -12.16 6.33
N LEU A 204 39.43 -11.92 6.70
CA LEU A 204 38.57 -10.93 6.06
C LEU A 204 38.85 -9.50 6.49
N LEU A 205 39.22 -9.29 7.76
CA LEU A 205 39.41 -7.95 8.30
C LEU A 205 40.54 -7.17 7.58
N PRO A 206 41.74 -7.73 7.31
CA PRO A 206 42.78 -7.03 6.54
C PRO A 206 42.40 -6.79 5.07
N LEU A 207 41.63 -7.70 4.47
CA LEU A 207 41.11 -7.51 3.11
C LEU A 207 40.17 -6.30 3.06
N LEU A 208 39.24 -6.22 4.02
CA LEU A 208 38.33 -5.09 4.16
C LEU A 208 39.11 -3.77 4.30
N ASP A 209 40.08 -3.71 5.22
CA ASP A 209 40.90 -2.51 5.44
C ASP A 209 41.63 -2.07 4.16
N SER A 210 42.16 -3.03 3.40
CA SER A 210 42.81 -2.80 2.11
C SER A 210 41.85 -2.23 1.06
N PHE A 211 40.61 -2.73 0.99
CA PHE A 211 39.62 -2.27 0.02
C PHE A 211 39.02 -0.91 0.38
N VAL A 212 38.81 -0.62 1.66
CA VAL A 212 38.39 0.70 2.14
C VAL A 212 39.41 1.77 1.77
N ASN A 213 40.70 1.48 1.97
CA ASN A 213 41.77 2.40 1.59
C ASN A 213 41.81 2.64 0.08
N ARG A 214 41.60 1.59 -0.73
CA ARG A 214 41.49 1.72 -2.19
C ARG A 214 40.27 2.53 -2.63
N TYR A 215 39.14 2.35 -1.95
CA TYR A 215 37.92 3.12 -2.18
C TYR A 215 38.12 4.60 -1.86
N LYS A 216 38.65 4.94 -0.67
CA LYS A 216 38.96 6.33 -0.25
C LYS A 216 39.88 7.03 -1.26
N LYS A 217 40.98 6.39 -1.66
CA LYS A 217 41.89 6.95 -2.67
C LYS A 217 41.17 7.22 -4.00
N ARG A 218 40.28 6.32 -4.43
CA ARG A 218 39.57 6.49 -5.70
C ARG A 218 38.49 7.58 -5.63
N LEU A 219 37.81 7.75 -4.50
CA LEU A 219 36.91 8.89 -4.27
C LEU A 219 37.66 10.22 -4.33
N GLN A 220 38.80 10.31 -3.65
CA GLN A 220 39.67 11.50 -3.71
C GLN A 220 40.09 11.79 -5.16
N PHE A 221 40.52 10.77 -5.90
CA PHE A 221 40.92 10.92 -7.29
C PHE A 221 39.80 11.45 -8.19
N VAL A 222 38.57 10.95 -8.03
CA VAL A 222 37.41 11.43 -8.81
C VAL A 222 37.08 12.88 -8.46
N SER A 223 37.09 13.25 -7.18
CA SER A 223 36.87 14.63 -6.74
C SER A 223 37.91 15.61 -7.32
N GLU A 224 39.18 15.18 -7.38
CA GLU A 224 40.25 15.96 -8.02
C GLU A 224 40.04 16.14 -9.53
N ILE A 225 39.53 15.11 -10.24
CA ILE A 225 39.21 15.24 -11.67
C ILE A 225 37.97 16.11 -11.91
N GLU A 226 36.94 16.01 -11.06
CA GLU A 226 35.75 16.87 -11.15
C GLU A 226 36.11 18.35 -10.94
N THR A 227 37.01 18.63 -9.99
CA THR A 227 37.59 19.97 -9.81
C THR A 227 38.27 20.46 -11.09
N LEU A 228 39.06 19.62 -11.75
CA LEU A 228 39.70 19.94 -13.04
C LEU A 228 38.71 20.25 -14.18
N GLN A 229 37.47 19.75 -14.15
CA GLN A 229 36.48 20.07 -15.19
C GLN A 229 36.02 21.52 -15.14
N GLY A 230 35.98 22.13 -13.94
CA GLY A 230 35.52 23.51 -13.73
C GLY A 230 36.56 24.61 -14.00
N LEU A 231 37.81 24.25 -14.26
CA LEU A 231 38.93 25.19 -14.38
C LEU A 231 39.22 25.65 -15.82
N GLY A 232 39.73 26.88 -15.98
CA GLY A 232 40.29 27.37 -17.25
C GLY A 232 41.63 26.69 -17.58
N LYS A 233 42.12 26.79 -18.82
CA LYS A 233 43.34 26.07 -19.27
C LYS A 233 44.56 26.34 -18.38
N SER A 234 44.81 27.60 -18.02
CA SER A 234 45.93 28.01 -17.15
C SER A 234 45.80 27.40 -15.76
N ASP A 235 44.59 27.44 -15.21
CA ASP A 235 44.30 26.92 -13.86
C ASP A 235 44.35 25.39 -13.82
N LYS A 236 43.93 24.70 -14.90
CA LYS A 236 44.08 23.24 -15.06
C LYS A 236 45.54 22.83 -15.00
N MET A 237 46.43 23.57 -15.68
CA MET A 237 47.87 23.29 -15.65
C MET A 237 48.46 23.47 -14.25
N GLY A 238 48.14 24.59 -13.58
CA GLY A 238 48.56 24.83 -12.20
C GLY A 238 48.08 23.74 -11.23
N HIS A 239 46.83 23.31 -11.36
CA HIS A 239 46.27 22.21 -10.57
C HIS A 239 46.99 20.88 -10.83
N LEU A 240 47.23 20.52 -12.10
CA LEU A 240 47.92 19.28 -12.45
C LEU A 240 49.37 19.23 -11.92
N TYR A 241 50.08 20.36 -11.95
CA TYR A 241 51.45 20.49 -11.40
C TYR A 241 51.49 20.36 -9.89
N ARG A 242 50.49 20.91 -9.19
CA ARG A 242 50.47 20.92 -7.73
C ARG A 242 50.04 19.57 -7.16
N PHE A 243 48.98 18.99 -7.71
CA PHE A 243 48.35 17.80 -7.14
C PHE A 243 48.88 16.49 -7.75
N GLY A 244 49.56 16.54 -8.90
CA GLY A 244 50.15 15.33 -9.50
C GLY A 244 51.22 14.66 -8.62
N GLN A 245 51.92 15.44 -7.79
CA GLN A 245 52.91 14.93 -6.84
C GLN A 245 52.31 14.00 -5.78
N ASN A 246 51.04 14.22 -5.39
CA ASN A 246 50.36 13.40 -4.38
C ASN A 246 50.20 11.93 -4.82
N TRP A 247 50.32 11.68 -6.12
CA TRP A 247 50.16 10.36 -6.73
C TRP A 247 51.49 9.67 -7.05
N VAL A 248 52.61 10.27 -6.66
CA VAL A 248 53.96 9.74 -6.84
C VAL A 248 54.41 9.00 -5.58
N SER A 249 55.18 7.92 -5.74
CA SER A 249 55.73 7.13 -4.64
C SER A 249 56.64 7.98 -3.74
N LYS A 250 56.61 7.70 -2.42
CA LYS A 250 57.48 8.39 -1.44
C LYS A 250 58.95 8.15 -1.85
N GLY A 251 59.71 9.23 -2.07
CA GLY A 251 61.12 9.19 -2.50
C GLY A 251 61.37 9.55 -3.97
N LYS A 252 60.33 9.68 -4.80
CA LYS A 252 60.44 10.06 -6.22
C LYS A 252 60.07 11.51 -6.52
N THR A 253 60.05 12.35 -5.48
CA THR A 253 59.71 13.77 -5.60
C THR A 253 60.65 14.53 -6.53
N GLU A 254 61.93 14.20 -6.50
CA GLU A 254 62.94 14.82 -7.37
C GLU A 254 62.71 14.48 -8.85
N VAL A 255 62.36 13.23 -9.15
CA VAL A 255 61.98 12.79 -10.51
C VAL A 255 60.72 13.53 -10.99
N TYR A 256 59.73 13.73 -10.11
CA TYR A 256 58.54 14.52 -10.43
C TYR A 256 58.88 15.99 -10.73
N ASN A 257 59.75 16.60 -9.94
CA ASN A 257 60.17 17.99 -10.15
C ASN A 257 60.92 18.15 -11.48
N ASN A 258 61.82 17.22 -11.82
CA ASN A 258 62.53 17.21 -13.10
C ASN A 258 61.57 17.06 -14.29
N ILE A 259 60.48 16.29 -14.14
CA ILE A 259 59.41 16.22 -15.15
C ILE A 259 58.76 17.60 -15.32
N LEU A 260 58.41 18.28 -14.22
CA LEU A 260 57.78 19.60 -14.28
C LEU A 260 58.69 20.64 -14.93
N GLU A 261 59.98 20.64 -14.61
CA GLU A 261 60.99 21.53 -15.21
C GLU A 261 61.07 21.31 -16.73
N HIS A 262 61.24 20.07 -17.18
CA HIS A 262 61.26 19.77 -18.61
C HIS A 262 59.94 20.09 -19.32
N LEU A 263 58.79 19.94 -18.65
CA LEU A 263 57.51 20.36 -19.19
C LEU A 263 57.42 21.89 -19.33
N GLN A 264 57.95 22.66 -18.38
CA GLN A 264 57.99 24.13 -18.44
C GLN A 264 58.97 24.65 -19.50
N GLU A 265 60.09 23.97 -19.71
CA GLU A 265 61.09 24.28 -20.74
C GLU A 265 60.67 23.84 -22.16
N GLY A 266 59.58 23.08 -22.30
CA GLY A 266 59.12 22.53 -23.60
C GLY A 266 59.85 21.26 -24.05
N HIS A 267 60.70 20.66 -23.21
CA HIS A 267 61.42 19.41 -23.46
C HIS A 267 60.55 18.15 -23.30
N LEU A 268 59.45 18.06 -24.07
CA LEU A 268 58.41 17.02 -23.95
C LEU A 268 58.92 15.57 -24.02
N ASN A 269 59.95 15.28 -24.82
CA ASN A 269 60.49 13.93 -24.96
C ASN A 269 61.27 13.49 -23.71
N ARG A 270 61.97 14.41 -23.04
CA ARG A 270 62.67 14.15 -21.77
C ARG A 270 61.67 13.95 -20.64
N ALA A 271 60.62 14.78 -20.59
CA ALA A 271 59.53 14.62 -19.64
C ALA A 271 58.81 13.27 -19.81
N LYS A 272 58.58 12.79 -21.05
CA LYS A 272 58.00 11.47 -21.33
C LYS A 272 58.86 10.32 -20.80
N ALA A 273 60.17 10.35 -21.03
CA ALA A 273 61.07 9.30 -20.55
C ALA A 273 61.05 9.17 -19.02
N LEU A 274 61.11 10.31 -18.31
CA LEU A 274 61.01 10.32 -16.84
C LEU A 274 59.60 9.95 -16.35
N GLY A 275 58.56 10.35 -17.08
CA GLY A 275 57.17 10.05 -16.74
C GLY A 275 56.84 8.55 -16.84
N GLU A 276 57.44 7.82 -17.78
CA GLU A 276 57.25 6.38 -17.93
C GLU A 276 57.75 5.59 -16.70
N GLU A 277 58.84 6.03 -16.07
CA GLU A 277 59.36 5.47 -14.81
C GLU A 277 58.30 5.57 -13.69
N LEU A 278 57.71 6.75 -13.52
CA LEU A 278 56.71 6.99 -12.47
C LEU A 278 55.35 6.35 -12.78
N ILE A 279 55.00 6.18 -14.06
CA ILE A 279 53.78 5.48 -14.48
C ILE A 279 53.85 4.00 -14.11
N ALA A 280 55.01 3.35 -14.30
CA ALA A 280 55.19 1.93 -14.02
C ALA A 280 55.00 1.60 -12.52
N GLU A 281 55.33 2.54 -11.63
CA GLU A 281 55.21 2.38 -10.17
C GLU A 281 53.83 2.81 -9.63
N SER A 282 53.08 3.64 -10.36
CA SER A 282 51.84 4.23 -9.86
C SER A 282 50.62 3.32 -10.03
N GLN A 283 49.96 2.98 -8.92
CA GLN A 283 48.72 2.19 -8.94
C GLN A 283 47.48 2.98 -9.41
N ILE A 284 47.37 4.28 -9.06
CA ILE A 284 46.21 5.14 -9.36
C ILE A 284 46.71 6.59 -9.51
N GLY A 285 46.06 7.40 -10.36
CA GLY A 285 46.21 8.85 -10.34
C GLY A 285 47.31 9.41 -11.23
N PHE A 286 48.58 9.11 -10.96
CA PHE A 286 49.70 9.75 -11.66
C PHE A 286 49.67 9.61 -13.20
N PRO A 287 49.35 8.44 -13.79
CA PRO A 287 49.25 8.29 -15.24
C PRO A 287 48.22 9.22 -15.88
N PHE A 288 47.14 9.53 -15.16
CA PHE A 288 46.16 10.50 -15.61
C PHE A 288 46.73 11.91 -15.58
N TYR A 289 47.30 12.33 -14.44
CA TYR A 289 47.91 13.65 -14.29
C TYR A 289 48.97 13.89 -15.36
N PHE A 290 49.88 12.94 -15.55
CA PHE A 290 50.96 13.04 -16.52
C PHE A 290 50.45 13.15 -17.97
N LYS A 291 49.53 12.27 -18.39
CA LYS A 291 48.95 12.33 -19.74
C LYS A 291 48.17 13.62 -19.97
N SER A 292 47.43 14.10 -18.97
CA SER A 292 46.73 15.39 -19.05
C SER A 292 47.69 16.57 -19.20
N MET A 293 48.82 16.59 -18.48
CA MET A 293 49.86 17.61 -18.64
C MET A 293 50.43 17.61 -20.07
N ILE A 294 50.78 16.45 -20.61
CA ILE A 294 51.31 16.31 -21.97
C ILE A 294 50.31 16.79 -23.03
N MET A 295 49.04 16.41 -22.91
CA MET A 295 47.99 16.84 -23.86
C MET A 295 47.80 18.37 -23.84
N LEU A 296 47.82 19.00 -22.67
CA LEU A 296 47.64 20.44 -22.53
C LEU A 296 48.84 21.25 -23.05
N HIS A 297 50.07 20.76 -22.86
CA HIS A 297 51.28 21.33 -23.47
C HIS A 297 51.26 21.26 -25.00
N ASN A 298 50.70 20.19 -25.57
CA ASN A 298 50.50 20.06 -27.01
C ASN A 298 49.31 20.89 -27.54
N ASN A 299 48.70 21.76 -26.73
CA ASN A 299 47.49 22.51 -27.05
C ASN A 299 46.27 21.64 -27.40
N GLN A 300 46.25 20.36 -27.00
CA GLN A 300 45.16 19.41 -27.27
C GLN A 300 44.07 19.46 -26.18
N VAL A 301 43.47 20.63 -25.96
CA VAL A 301 42.51 20.87 -24.86
C VAL A 301 41.26 19.98 -24.97
N ALA A 302 40.75 19.79 -26.19
CA ALA A 302 39.59 18.91 -26.43
C ALA A 302 39.90 17.45 -26.11
N LEU A 303 41.10 16.97 -26.48
CA LEU A 303 41.54 15.60 -26.19
C LEU A 303 41.74 15.40 -24.68
N ALA A 304 42.33 16.36 -23.98
CA ALA A 304 42.48 16.35 -22.53
C ALA A 304 41.12 16.30 -21.82
N THR A 305 40.14 17.07 -22.31
CA THR A 305 38.78 17.11 -21.74
C THR A 305 38.03 15.79 -21.99
N LYS A 306 38.19 15.20 -23.19
CA LYS A 306 37.66 13.86 -23.49
C LYS A 306 38.29 12.80 -22.59
N TYR A 307 39.61 12.79 -22.46
CA TYR A 307 40.35 11.87 -21.59
C TYR A 307 39.93 12.00 -20.12
N GLN A 308 39.69 13.22 -19.63
CA GLN A 308 39.09 13.50 -18.32
C GLN A 308 37.72 12.83 -18.16
N THR A 309 36.85 13.02 -19.15
CA THR A 309 35.48 12.51 -19.12
C THR A 309 35.45 10.97 -19.15
N ASP A 310 36.28 10.36 -20.00
CA ASP A 310 36.39 8.90 -20.11
C ASP A 310 37.00 8.30 -18.84
N THR A 311 38.01 8.96 -18.25
CA THR A 311 38.62 8.55 -16.97
C THR A 311 37.62 8.64 -15.82
N LEU A 312 36.81 9.70 -15.76
CA LEU A 312 35.74 9.83 -14.77
C LEU A 312 34.72 8.71 -14.88
N LYS A 313 34.26 8.40 -16.09
CA LYS A 313 33.29 7.31 -16.33
C LYS A 313 33.82 5.96 -15.84
N ASP A 314 35.05 5.59 -16.21
CA ASP A 314 35.69 4.35 -15.78
C ASP A 314 35.85 4.28 -14.24
N ASN A 315 36.26 5.40 -13.62
CA ASN A 315 36.42 5.44 -12.17
C ASN A 315 35.08 5.36 -11.41
N ARG A 316 34.00 5.95 -11.94
CA ARG A 316 32.66 5.83 -11.35
C ARG A 316 32.15 4.38 -11.38
N ILE A 317 32.41 3.64 -12.46
CA ILE A 317 32.09 2.20 -12.52
C ILE A 317 32.87 1.43 -11.43
N LYS A 318 34.18 1.69 -11.30
CA LYS A 318 35.01 1.03 -10.29
C LYS A 318 34.60 1.39 -8.86
N ILE A 319 34.21 2.65 -8.60
CA ILE A 319 33.64 3.08 -7.31
C ILE A 319 32.37 2.29 -7.02
N SER A 320 31.47 2.15 -7.99
CA SER A 320 30.25 1.33 -7.84
C SER A 320 30.57 -0.12 -7.49
N ARG A 321 31.59 -0.73 -8.13
CA ARG A 321 32.06 -2.09 -7.76
C ARG A 321 32.60 -2.16 -6.33
N TYR A 322 33.41 -1.19 -5.91
CA TYR A 322 33.88 -1.12 -4.54
C TYR A 322 32.74 -0.96 -3.54
N ARG A 323 31.73 -0.16 -3.87
CA ARG A 323 30.52 -0.02 -3.04
C ARG A 323 29.82 -1.36 -2.85
N GLN A 324 29.56 -2.08 -3.94
CA GLN A 324 28.93 -3.41 -3.87
C GLN A 324 29.76 -4.39 -3.02
N LEU A 325 31.07 -4.44 -3.25
CA LEU A 325 32.00 -5.29 -2.51
C LEU A 325 32.03 -4.96 -1.00
N LEU A 326 32.13 -3.67 -0.66
CA LEU A 326 32.17 -3.23 0.74
C LEU A 326 30.83 -3.45 1.45
N GLY A 327 29.72 -3.30 0.73
CA GLY A 327 28.39 -3.66 1.23
C GLY A 327 28.30 -5.15 1.59
N PHE A 328 28.71 -6.05 0.69
CA PHE A 328 28.72 -7.48 0.98
C PHE A 328 29.62 -7.83 2.15
N PHE A 329 30.79 -7.21 2.28
CA PHE A 329 31.65 -7.44 3.44
C PHE A 329 31.03 -6.92 4.73
N ALA A 330 30.46 -5.72 4.74
CA ALA A 330 29.87 -5.15 5.95
C ALA A 330 28.70 -6.02 6.45
N GLU A 331 27.81 -6.42 5.55
CA GLU A 331 26.70 -7.32 5.87
C GLU A 331 27.20 -8.71 6.29
N GLY A 332 28.16 -9.27 5.56
CA GLY A 332 28.71 -10.60 5.80
C GLY A 332 29.40 -10.70 7.15
N LEU A 333 30.24 -9.72 7.50
CA LEU A 333 30.86 -9.65 8.81
C LEU A 333 29.79 -9.58 9.91
N GLY A 334 28.74 -8.79 9.71
CA GLY A 334 27.66 -8.70 10.68
C GLY A 334 26.89 -10.01 10.85
N ARG A 335 26.55 -10.70 9.75
CA ARG A 335 25.89 -12.01 9.76
C ARG A 335 26.77 -13.07 10.45
N ILE A 336 28.07 -13.10 10.16
CA ILE A 336 29.01 -14.07 10.77
C ILE A 336 29.10 -13.85 12.29
N VAL A 337 29.11 -12.59 12.75
CA VAL A 337 29.10 -12.27 14.19
C VAL A 337 27.78 -12.63 14.84
N GLU A 338 26.65 -12.43 14.16
CA GLU A 338 25.32 -12.78 14.66
C GLU A 338 25.10 -14.30 14.78
N GLN A 339 25.57 -15.08 13.80
CA GLN A 339 25.34 -16.53 13.72
C GLN A 339 26.30 -17.37 14.57
N GLY A 340 27.42 -16.81 15.01
CA GLY A 340 28.52 -17.54 15.65
C GLY A 340 28.78 -17.12 17.08
N ASP A 341 29.33 -18.04 17.88
CA ASP A 341 29.92 -17.70 19.17
C ASP A 341 31.30 -17.06 18.92
N VAL A 342 31.31 -15.72 18.86
CA VAL A 342 32.50 -14.93 18.56
C VAL A 342 33.09 -14.38 19.85
N SER A 343 34.39 -14.56 20.05
CA SER A 343 35.09 -13.93 21.18
C SER A 343 34.90 -12.40 21.17
N GLU A 344 34.79 -11.80 22.36
CA GLU A 344 34.60 -10.34 22.48
C GLU A 344 35.77 -9.53 21.85
N ASP A 345 36.97 -10.11 21.74
CA ASP A 345 38.08 -9.48 21.01
C ASP A 345 37.78 -9.34 19.51
N ILE A 346 37.41 -10.44 18.84
CA ILE A 346 37.08 -10.43 17.41
C ILE A 346 35.85 -9.56 17.14
N ARG A 347 34.83 -9.62 18.02
CA ARG A 347 33.65 -8.74 17.93
C ARG A 347 34.07 -7.27 18.02
N SER A 348 34.93 -6.91 18.97
CA SER A 348 35.44 -5.54 19.12
C SER A 348 36.20 -5.07 17.89
N GLN A 349 36.96 -5.95 17.24
CA GLN A 349 37.64 -5.65 15.98
C GLN A 349 36.68 -5.37 14.81
N VAL A 350 35.53 -6.04 14.75
CA VAL A 350 34.47 -5.77 13.76
C VAL A 350 33.77 -4.46 14.08
N VAL A 351 33.38 -4.24 15.35
CA VAL A 351 32.76 -3.00 15.83
C VAL A 351 33.62 -1.79 15.49
N SER A 352 34.92 -1.84 15.80
CA SER A 352 35.87 -0.76 15.53
C SER A 352 35.90 -0.34 14.04
N ARG A 353 35.83 -1.31 13.13
CA ARG A 353 35.80 -1.03 11.68
C ARG A 353 34.45 -0.45 11.22
N MET A 354 33.34 -0.94 11.77
CA MET A 354 32.02 -0.36 11.47
C MET A 354 31.91 1.07 11.99
N LYS A 355 32.44 1.37 13.19
CA LYS A 355 32.56 2.74 13.71
C LYS A 355 33.34 3.63 12.76
N HIS A 356 34.55 3.19 12.36
CA HIS A 356 35.36 3.92 11.39
C HIS A 356 34.61 4.17 10.07
N PHE A 357 33.73 3.26 9.64
CA PHE A 357 32.93 3.47 8.43
C PHE A 357 31.81 4.49 8.61
N LEU A 358 31.18 4.53 9.78
CA LEU A 358 30.18 5.55 10.13
C LEU A 358 30.81 6.95 10.20
N GLU A 359 32.06 7.06 10.63
CA GLU A 359 32.80 8.33 10.72
C GLU A 359 33.27 8.87 9.37
N ILE A 360 33.36 8.04 8.32
CA ILE A 360 33.72 8.51 6.98
C ILE A 360 32.59 9.39 6.44
N GLN A 361 32.94 10.58 5.96
CA GLN A 361 32.02 11.48 5.23
C GLN A 361 31.66 10.94 3.84
N SER A 362 31.07 9.76 3.78
CA SER A 362 30.56 9.12 2.57
C SER A 362 29.22 8.49 2.90
N PRO A 363 28.12 9.01 2.33
CA PRO A 363 26.78 8.44 2.52
C PRO A 363 26.71 6.94 2.27
N ASP A 364 27.40 6.47 1.23
CA ASP A 364 27.46 5.06 0.87
C ASP A 364 28.12 4.21 1.97
N MET A 365 29.24 4.68 2.52
CA MET A 365 29.98 3.94 3.57
C MET A 365 29.18 3.89 4.87
N GLN A 366 28.55 5.01 5.23
CA GLN A 366 27.67 5.08 6.39
C GLN A 366 26.49 4.13 6.23
N LYS A 367 25.83 4.11 5.06
CA LYS A 367 24.74 3.17 4.75
C LYS A 367 25.19 1.71 4.88
N MET A 368 26.35 1.34 4.33
CA MET A 368 26.90 -0.02 4.43
C MET A 368 27.22 -0.42 5.87
N ALA A 369 27.81 0.50 6.64
CA ALA A 369 28.11 0.27 8.04
C ALA A 369 26.84 0.02 8.85
N LEU A 370 25.80 0.84 8.63
CA LEU A 370 24.50 0.66 9.27
C LEU A 370 23.89 -0.71 8.95
N PHE A 371 23.98 -1.19 7.71
CA PHE A 371 23.51 -2.54 7.36
C PHE A 371 24.27 -3.65 8.11
N GLY A 372 25.59 -3.54 8.23
CA GLY A 372 26.39 -4.50 8.97
C GLY A 372 26.10 -4.47 10.47
N VAL A 373 26.04 -3.26 11.05
CA VAL A 373 25.74 -3.01 12.47
C VAL A 373 24.39 -3.60 12.85
N ALA A 374 23.37 -3.45 12.01
CA ALA A 374 22.03 -3.97 12.27
C ALA A 374 21.99 -5.48 12.61
N CYS A 375 22.91 -6.27 12.04
CA CYS A 375 22.97 -7.71 12.28
C CYS A 375 23.46 -8.03 13.71
N PHE A 376 24.48 -7.34 14.22
CA PHE A 376 25.16 -7.75 15.47
C PHE A 376 25.03 -6.78 16.65
N VAL A 377 24.48 -5.57 16.45
CA VAL A 377 24.35 -4.57 17.51
C VAL A 377 23.54 -5.14 18.68
N LYS A 378 24.02 -4.87 19.90
CA LYS A 378 23.39 -5.22 21.18
C LYS A 378 22.89 -3.94 21.88
N PRO A 379 21.87 -4.01 22.76
CA PRO A 379 21.40 -2.86 23.54
C PRO A 379 22.49 -2.12 24.33
N ASN A 380 23.49 -2.86 24.81
CA ASN A 380 24.57 -2.31 25.65
C ASN A 380 25.70 -1.64 24.84
N ASP A 381 25.63 -1.62 23.51
CA ASP A 381 26.65 -1.00 22.64
C ASP A 381 26.48 0.53 22.57
N SER A 382 26.51 1.21 23.71
CA SER A 382 26.16 2.64 23.85
C SER A 382 26.88 3.55 22.83
N GLU A 383 28.21 3.44 22.74
CA GLU A 383 29.01 4.27 21.84
C GLU A 383 28.69 4.00 20.35
N LEU A 384 28.35 2.75 19.99
CA LEU A 384 27.95 2.41 18.62
C LEU A 384 26.55 2.95 18.32
N LEU A 385 25.62 2.82 19.28
CA LEU A 385 24.26 3.34 19.16
C LEU A 385 24.23 4.87 19.09
N GLU A 386 25.10 5.57 19.81
CA GLU A 386 25.27 7.02 19.69
C GLU A 386 25.74 7.43 18.29
N LEU A 387 26.72 6.72 17.74
CA LEU A 387 27.19 6.95 16.36
C LEU A 387 26.07 6.69 15.34
N VAL A 388 25.30 5.62 15.52
CA VAL A 388 24.12 5.33 14.69
C VAL A 388 23.10 6.47 14.80
N ALA A 389 22.78 6.93 16.01
CA ALA A 389 21.82 8.00 16.26
C ALA A 389 22.26 9.37 15.69
N SER A 390 23.57 9.59 15.53
CA SER A 390 24.10 10.80 14.90
C SER A 390 24.11 10.76 13.36
N SER A 391 23.79 9.62 12.76
CA SER A 391 23.87 9.42 11.32
C SER A 391 22.74 10.14 10.58
N ASN A 392 23.08 10.87 9.52
CA ASN A 392 22.09 11.48 8.64
C ASN A 392 21.68 10.58 7.46
N GLN A 393 22.11 9.31 7.45
CA GLN A 393 21.74 8.34 6.41
C GLN A 393 20.36 7.72 6.68
N VAL A 394 19.32 8.38 6.20
CA VAL A 394 17.91 7.95 6.41
C VAL A 394 17.66 6.52 5.93
N GLU A 395 18.12 6.16 4.72
CA GLU A 395 17.89 4.81 4.18
C GLU A 395 18.58 3.72 5.01
N GLY A 396 19.82 3.97 5.43
CA GLY A 396 20.56 3.03 6.26
C GLY A 396 19.93 2.87 7.65
N LEU A 397 19.49 3.99 8.24
CA LEU A 397 18.80 4.00 9.51
C LEU A 397 17.47 3.27 9.44
N MET A 398 16.66 3.50 8.41
CA MET A 398 15.39 2.81 8.27
C MET A 398 15.56 1.28 8.30
N VAL A 399 16.51 0.74 7.53
CA VAL A 399 16.74 -0.71 7.51
C VAL A 399 17.31 -1.21 8.82
N LEU A 400 18.22 -0.45 9.44
CA LEU A 400 18.75 -0.78 10.77
C LEU A 400 17.63 -0.84 11.82
N LEU A 401 16.79 0.19 11.90
CA LEU A 401 15.70 0.26 12.89
C LEU A 401 14.69 -0.86 12.70
N LYS A 402 14.32 -1.18 11.44
CA LYS A 402 13.43 -2.31 11.11
C LYS A 402 14.06 -3.66 11.45
N LYS A 403 15.37 -3.83 11.28
CA LYS A 403 16.07 -5.06 11.67
C LYS A 403 16.16 -5.20 13.19
N ILE A 404 16.48 -4.10 13.90
CA ILE A 404 16.55 -4.09 15.36
C ILE A 404 15.16 -4.37 15.96
N SER A 405 14.07 -3.77 15.45
CA SER A 405 12.72 -4.04 15.96
C SER A 405 12.33 -5.51 15.81
N LYS A 406 12.68 -6.15 14.68
CA LYS A 406 12.47 -7.59 14.46
C LYS A 406 13.23 -8.50 15.42
N LYS A 407 14.30 -8.03 16.08
CA LYS A 407 14.98 -8.80 17.14
C LYS A 407 14.11 -8.97 18.37
N ASN A 408 13.07 -8.15 18.53
CA ASN A 408 12.09 -8.22 19.62
C ASN A 408 12.75 -8.17 21.02
N ASP A 409 13.83 -7.39 21.15
CA ASP A 409 14.60 -7.23 22.38
C ASP A 409 14.24 -5.90 23.06
N PRO A 410 13.60 -5.93 24.25
CA PRO A 410 13.16 -4.72 24.95
C PRO A 410 14.33 -3.83 25.40
N GLY A 411 15.56 -4.34 25.43
CA GLY A 411 16.75 -3.54 25.76
C GLY A 411 16.99 -2.37 24.79
N PHE A 412 16.43 -2.40 23.58
CA PHE A 412 16.53 -1.29 22.61
C PHE A 412 15.53 -0.16 22.85
N ILE A 413 14.56 -0.31 23.77
CA ILE A 413 13.56 0.74 24.04
C ILE A 413 14.21 2.10 24.35
N PRO A 414 15.22 2.22 25.23
CA PRO A 414 15.88 3.51 25.51
C PRO A 414 16.54 4.12 24.27
N PHE A 415 17.11 3.29 23.39
CA PHE A 415 17.73 3.76 22.15
C PHE A 415 16.69 4.37 21.20
N PHE A 416 15.55 3.70 21.00
CA PHE A 416 14.51 4.25 20.14
C PHE A 416 13.86 5.50 20.75
N ILE A 417 13.64 5.55 22.08
CA ILE A 417 13.17 6.77 22.76
C ILE A 417 14.15 7.92 22.52
N GLY A 418 15.45 7.68 22.66
CA GLY A 418 16.49 8.68 22.41
C GLY A 418 16.47 9.21 20.97
N LEU A 419 16.18 8.37 19.97
CA LEU A 419 15.99 8.80 18.58
C LEU A 419 14.74 9.68 18.41
N VAL A 420 13.64 9.28 19.04
CA VAL A 420 12.36 10.01 18.99
C VAL A 420 12.49 11.41 19.60
N GLU A 421 13.33 11.57 20.63
CA GLU A 421 13.57 12.84 21.31
C GLU A 421 14.60 13.73 20.61
N ASN A 422 15.74 13.15 20.23
CA ASN A 422 16.94 13.94 19.94
C ASN A 422 17.38 13.94 18.47
N HIS A 423 16.78 13.09 17.62
CA HIS A 423 17.22 12.99 16.23
C HIS A 423 16.84 14.22 15.40
N GLN A 424 17.74 14.70 14.54
CA GLN A 424 17.53 15.95 13.77
C GLN A 424 16.49 15.82 12.64
N LEU A 425 16.30 14.61 12.13
CA LEU A 425 15.40 14.30 11.01
C LEU A 425 14.07 13.73 11.50
N VAL A 426 12.97 14.40 11.14
CA VAL A 426 11.59 14.01 11.49
C VAL A 426 11.25 12.61 10.96
N ASP A 427 11.68 12.28 9.74
CA ASP A 427 11.44 10.96 9.14
C ASP A 427 12.01 9.82 9.99
N VAL A 428 13.17 10.03 10.62
CA VAL A 428 13.80 9.03 11.50
C VAL A 428 13.08 8.92 12.84
N GLN A 429 12.58 10.04 13.38
CA GLN A 429 11.77 10.03 14.60
C GLN A 429 10.49 9.20 14.39
N GLU A 430 9.80 9.40 13.25
CA GLU A 430 8.61 8.62 12.90
C GLU A 430 8.92 7.14 12.69
N LEU A 431 10.05 6.80 12.05
CA LEU A 431 10.51 5.42 11.91
C LEU A 431 10.82 4.77 13.28
N ALA A 432 11.43 5.51 14.20
CA ALA A 432 11.71 5.03 15.54
C ALA A 432 10.42 4.82 16.36
N LEU A 433 9.41 5.69 16.19
CA LEU A 433 8.07 5.52 16.78
C LEU A 433 7.38 4.24 16.29
N GLN A 434 7.45 3.98 14.98
CA GLN A 434 6.90 2.74 14.41
C GLN A 434 7.64 1.51 14.93
N ALA A 435 8.97 1.56 14.98
CA ALA A 435 9.81 0.47 15.49
C ALA A 435 9.56 0.18 16.98
N LEU A 436 9.30 1.22 17.79
CA LEU A 436 8.92 1.05 19.20
C LEU A 436 7.62 0.27 19.38
N ALA A 437 6.64 0.49 18.48
CA ALA A 437 5.34 -0.18 18.55
C ALA A 437 5.44 -1.71 18.43
N ASP A 438 6.46 -2.19 17.71
CA ASP A 438 6.70 -3.60 17.46
C ASP A 438 7.47 -4.30 18.61
N LEU A 439 8.01 -3.56 19.58
CA LEU A 439 8.82 -4.11 20.66
C LEU A 439 7.95 -4.63 21.83
N PRO A 440 8.38 -5.72 22.50
CA PRO A 440 7.72 -6.20 23.70
C PRO A 440 8.01 -5.25 24.86
N GLU A 441 7.17 -5.26 25.89
CA GLU A 441 7.33 -4.44 27.11
C GLU A 441 7.27 -2.91 26.87
N VAL A 442 7.02 -2.46 25.63
CA VAL A 442 6.86 -1.03 25.31
C VAL A 442 5.74 -0.40 26.15
N GLU A 443 4.66 -1.12 26.43
CA GLU A 443 3.57 -0.64 27.29
C GLU A 443 4.05 -0.33 28.72
N SER A 444 4.93 -1.17 29.30
CA SER A 444 5.50 -0.94 30.63
C SER A 444 6.41 0.29 30.63
N ALA A 445 7.23 0.47 29.59
CA ALA A 445 8.08 1.64 29.46
C ALA A 445 7.24 2.92 29.31
N ILE A 446 6.16 2.87 28.53
CA ILE A 446 5.20 3.97 28.39
C ILE A 446 4.52 4.26 29.74
N GLU A 447 4.10 3.24 30.50
CA GLU A 447 3.52 3.44 31.83
C GLU A 447 4.46 4.19 32.77
N GLU A 448 5.75 3.84 32.76
CA GLU A 448 6.77 4.54 33.55
C GLU A 448 6.88 6.02 33.13
N MET A 449 6.99 6.28 31.83
CA MET A 449 7.06 7.65 31.28
C MET A 449 5.79 8.46 31.60
N MET A 450 4.61 7.86 31.48
CA MET A 450 3.31 8.48 31.78
C MET A 450 3.11 8.77 33.28
N ASN A 451 3.95 8.20 34.14
CA ASN A 451 3.99 8.43 35.57
C ASN A 451 5.18 9.29 36.02
N SER A 452 6.08 9.66 35.10
CA SER A 452 7.24 10.48 35.40
C SER A 452 6.83 11.88 35.89
N ALA A 453 7.61 12.40 36.84
CA ALA A 453 7.51 13.80 37.27
C ALA A 453 8.24 14.76 36.31
N HIS A 454 9.06 14.23 35.40
CA HIS A 454 9.78 15.01 34.40
C HIS A 454 8.86 15.30 33.20
N THR A 455 8.63 16.59 32.94
CA THR A 455 7.69 17.02 31.89
C THR A 455 8.08 16.54 30.50
N GLU A 456 9.37 16.49 30.17
CA GLU A 456 9.82 16.02 28.86
C GLU A 456 9.55 14.52 28.66
N GLU A 457 9.90 13.68 29.64
CA GLU A 457 9.61 12.25 29.61
C GLU A 457 8.10 11.96 29.50
N LEU A 458 7.28 12.69 30.27
CA LEU A 458 5.82 12.59 30.19
C LEU A 458 5.30 12.93 28.80
N ARG A 459 5.79 14.02 28.18
CA ARG A 459 5.40 14.44 26.83
C ARG A 459 5.82 13.40 25.78
N THR A 460 7.02 12.82 25.91
CA THR A 460 7.45 11.74 25.03
C THR A 460 6.54 10.53 25.18
N GLY A 461 6.18 10.14 26.40
CA GLY A 461 5.20 9.06 26.66
C GLY A 461 3.87 9.31 25.96
N ILE A 462 3.32 10.52 26.08
CA ILE A 462 2.07 10.92 25.41
C ILE A 462 2.18 10.81 23.88
N ARG A 463 3.28 11.28 23.29
CA ARG A 463 3.54 11.21 21.85
C ARG A 463 3.63 9.76 21.36
N ILE A 464 4.34 8.90 22.09
CA ILE A 464 4.45 7.47 21.78
C ILE A 464 3.05 6.83 21.80
N VAL A 465 2.28 7.06 22.87
CA VAL A 465 0.89 6.55 23.01
C VAL A 465 0.02 6.92 21.82
N GLY A 466 0.05 8.20 21.41
CA GLY A 466 -0.71 8.68 20.25
C GLY A 466 -0.30 7.97 18.95
N SER A 467 1.01 7.78 18.73
CA SER A 467 1.52 7.15 17.51
C SER A 467 1.25 5.65 17.44
N ILE A 468 1.33 4.92 18.57
CA ILE A 468 0.97 3.49 18.61
C ILE A 468 -0.55 3.26 18.68
N LYS A 469 -1.33 4.35 18.84
CA LYS A 469 -2.80 4.36 18.94
C LYS A 469 -3.35 3.45 20.04
N SER A 470 -2.62 3.33 21.15
CA SER A 470 -3.01 2.46 22.26
C SER A 470 -4.17 3.07 23.05
N LYS A 471 -5.33 2.42 22.99
CA LYS A 471 -6.53 2.82 23.73
C LYS A 471 -6.42 2.60 25.24
N LEU A 472 -5.47 1.78 25.69
CA LEU A 472 -5.25 1.46 27.11
C LEU A 472 -4.97 2.70 27.95
N PHE A 473 -4.29 3.69 27.37
CA PHE A 473 -3.87 4.91 28.07
C PHE A 473 -4.90 6.04 28.03
N ILE A 474 -6.05 5.86 27.37
CA ILE A 474 -7.11 6.88 27.29
C ILE A 474 -7.50 7.41 28.69
N PRO A 475 -7.77 6.58 29.71
CA PRO A 475 -8.15 7.10 31.03
C PRO A 475 -7.08 8.00 31.65
N ARG A 476 -5.80 7.68 31.44
CA ARG A 476 -4.67 8.48 31.93
C ARG A 476 -4.54 9.79 31.15
N LEU A 477 -4.65 9.74 29.82
CA LEU A 477 -4.65 10.92 28.96
C LEU A 477 -5.78 11.88 29.34
N LEU A 478 -7.01 11.37 29.52
CA LEU A 478 -8.15 12.19 29.94
C LEU A 478 -7.92 12.92 31.27
N LYS A 479 -7.20 12.30 32.22
CA LYS A 479 -6.81 12.97 33.46
C LYS A 479 -5.78 14.09 33.22
N LEU A 480 -4.89 13.94 32.24
CA LEU A 480 -3.87 14.94 31.88
C LEU A 480 -4.45 16.08 31.04
N VAL A 481 -5.64 15.92 30.45
CA VAL A 481 -6.36 17.02 29.77
C VAL A 481 -6.71 18.16 30.73
N GLU A 482 -6.85 17.86 32.03
CA GLU A 482 -7.15 18.81 33.11
C GLU A 482 -5.90 19.52 33.68
N ASP A 483 -4.70 19.26 33.13
CA ASP A 483 -3.48 19.90 33.58
C ASP A 483 -3.51 21.44 33.37
N GLN A 484 -2.68 22.19 34.10
CA GLN A 484 -2.61 23.65 33.97
C GLN A 484 -1.79 24.11 32.75
N SER A 485 -0.90 23.26 32.24
CA SER A 485 -0.02 23.59 31.12
C SER A 485 -0.72 23.37 29.77
N ASP A 486 -1.04 24.45 29.06
CA ASP A 486 -1.63 24.37 27.72
C ASP A 486 -0.76 23.62 26.70
N PHE A 487 0.56 23.60 26.87
CA PHE A 487 1.46 22.80 26.03
C PHE A 487 1.25 21.31 26.24
N LEU A 488 1.18 20.86 27.50
CA LEU A 488 0.94 19.46 27.82
C LEU A 488 -0.46 19.03 27.37
N ARG A 489 -1.47 19.88 27.61
CA ARG A 489 -2.83 19.65 27.12
C ARG A 489 -2.87 19.49 25.61
N ALA A 490 -2.11 20.30 24.86
CA ALA A 490 -2.06 20.19 23.41
C ALA A 490 -1.50 18.82 22.97
N ASP A 491 -0.38 18.37 23.56
CA ASP A 491 0.19 17.04 23.24
C ASP A 491 -0.81 15.91 23.57
N VAL A 492 -1.52 16.01 24.70
CA VAL A 492 -2.55 15.04 25.11
C VAL A 492 -3.69 15.01 24.10
N ILE A 493 -4.17 16.18 23.68
CA ILE A 493 -5.25 16.31 22.70
C ILE A 493 -4.83 15.76 21.34
N GLU A 494 -3.62 16.05 20.87
CA GLU A 494 -3.08 15.46 19.65
C GLU A 494 -2.99 13.93 19.74
N ALA A 495 -2.51 13.40 20.86
CA ALA A 495 -2.46 11.95 21.08
C ALA A 495 -3.86 11.31 21.03
N LEU A 496 -4.87 11.93 21.69
CA LEU A 496 -6.26 11.47 21.65
C LEU A 496 -6.83 11.52 20.22
N GLY A 497 -6.50 12.56 19.45
CA GLY A 497 -6.85 12.68 18.03
C GLY A 497 -6.29 11.54 17.19
N ARG A 498 -5.01 11.20 17.35
CA ARG A 498 -4.34 10.10 16.65
C ARG A 498 -4.89 8.72 17.02
N ILE A 499 -5.24 8.52 18.30
CA ILE A 499 -5.92 7.30 18.78
C ILE A 499 -7.28 7.15 18.09
N GLY A 500 -8.01 8.26 17.93
CA GLY A 500 -9.24 8.30 17.14
C GLY A 500 -10.48 7.71 17.83
N ASP A 501 -10.47 7.53 19.15
CA ASP A 501 -11.59 6.94 19.88
C ASP A 501 -12.75 7.96 20.05
N PRO A 502 -13.94 7.73 19.48
CA PRO A 502 -15.05 8.68 19.59
C PRO A 502 -15.45 9.02 21.03
N ALA A 503 -15.19 8.13 22.00
CA ALA A 503 -15.48 8.38 23.40
C ALA A 503 -14.73 9.59 23.99
N THR A 504 -13.60 9.99 23.39
CA THR A 504 -12.78 11.11 23.88
C THR A 504 -13.27 12.46 23.35
N LEU A 505 -14.20 12.47 22.39
CA LEU A 505 -14.65 13.67 21.70
C LEU A 505 -15.23 14.71 22.67
N GLY A 506 -16.05 14.29 23.64
CA GLY A 506 -16.65 15.21 24.61
C GLY A 506 -15.61 15.97 25.46
N SER A 507 -14.49 15.32 25.80
CA SER A 507 -13.38 15.97 26.50
C SER A 507 -12.64 16.96 25.59
N ILE A 508 -12.41 16.59 24.33
CA ILE A 508 -11.78 17.49 23.34
C ILE A 508 -12.67 18.71 23.09
N GLU A 509 -13.99 18.54 22.98
CA GLU A 509 -14.96 19.64 22.85
C GLU A 509 -14.92 20.57 24.07
N THR A 510 -14.92 20.02 25.28
CA THR A 510 -14.85 20.82 26.51
C THR A 510 -13.60 21.71 26.51
N VAL A 511 -12.44 21.14 26.17
CA VAL A 511 -11.19 21.90 26.05
C VAL A 511 -11.28 22.96 24.95
N LEU A 512 -11.84 22.62 23.79
CA LEU A 512 -11.97 23.54 22.66
C LEU A 512 -12.78 24.79 23.02
N TYR A 513 -13.87 24.64 23.79
CA TYR A 513 -14.72 25.75 24.20
C TYR A 513 -14.13 26.57 25.37
N ASP A 514 -13.38 25.94 26.27
CA ASP A 514 -12.77 26.61 27.43
C ASP A 514 -11.40 27.24 27.12
N ALA A 515 -10.71 26.75 26.10
CA ALA A 515 -9.36 27.17 25.77
C ALA A 515 -9.29 28.63 25.27
N ARG A 516 -8.30 29.36 25.78
CA ARG A 516 -7.94 30.71 25.30
C ARG A 516 -6.71 30.71 24.40
N ASN A 517 -5.82 29.73 24.61
CA ASN A 517 -4.57 29.61 23.88
C ASN A 517 -4.81 29.12 22.44
N PRO A 518 -4.38 29.89 21.41
CA PRO A 518 -4.57 29.51 20.01
C PRO A 518 -3.99 28.13 19.66
N ASN A 519 -2.84 27.75 20.22
CA ASN A 519 -2.19 26.47 19.90
C ASN A 519 -3.01 25.28 20.41
N LEU A 520 -3.58 25.40 21.61
CA LEU A 520 -4.43 24.35 22.19
C LEU A 520 -5.73 24.18 21.39
N ILE A 521 -6.30 25.29 20.92
CA ILE A 521 -7.47 25.27 20.05
C ILE A 521 -7.15 24.60 18.72
N GLU A 522 -6.02 24.94 18.11
CA GLU A 522 -5.58 24.30 16.87
C GLU A 522 -5.32 22.81 17.08
N ALA A 523 -4.74 22.40 18.22
CA ALA A 523 -4.61 20.99 18.59
C ALA A 523 -5.96 20.28 18.70
N CYS A 524 -6.98 20.89 19.32
CA CYS A 524 -8.34 20.34 19.37
C CYS A 524 -8.95 20.15 17.99
N LEU A 525 -8.84 21.17 17.12
CA LEU A 525 -9.38 21.11 15.76
C LEU A 525 -8.64 20.06 14.90
N ASN A 526 -7.31 20.00 15.03
CA ASN A 526 -6.47 18.97 14.40
C ASN A 526 -6.90 17.58 14.86
N ALA A 527 -7.01 17.37 16.17
CA ALA A 527 -7.39 16.09 16.77
C ALA A 527 -8.74 15.62 16.25
N MET A 528 -9.77 16.46 16.30
CA MET A 528 -11.09 16.14 15.74
C MET A 528 -11.02 15.81 14.24
N GLY A 529 -10.19 16.52 13.47
CA GLY A 529 -9.96 16.22 12.06
C GLY A 529 -9.23 14.89 11.82
N GLU A 530 -8.33 14.48 12.72
CA GLU A 530 -7.58 13.22 12.64
C GLU A 530 -8.39 12.00 13.07
N MET A 531 -9.38 12.18 13.96
CA MET A 531 -10.28 11.10 14.39
C MET A 531 -11.08 10.49 13.21
N LYS A 532 -11.30 11.26 12.13
CA LYS A 532 -11.93 10.81 10.87
C LYS A 532 -13.21 10.00 11.09
N ASN A 533 -14.09 10.48 11.97
CA ASN A 533 -15.40 9.90 12.21
C ASN A 533 -16.50 10.97 12.13
N GLU A 534 -17.74 10.51 11.91
CA GLU A 534 -18.91 11.39 11.71
C GLU A 534 -19.17 12.31 12.90
N GLN A 535 -19.02 11.80 14.13
CA GLN A 535 -19.24 12.56 15.35
C GLN A 535 -18.27 13.75 15.47
N ALA A 536 -16.99 13.54 15.17
CA ALA A 536 -15.99 14.60 15.19
C ALA A 536 -16.24 15.64 14.09
N THR A 537 -16.76 15.23 12.93
CA THR A 537 -17.10 16.18 11.85
C THR A 537 -18.30 17.04 12.18
N GLU A 538 -19.31 16.45 12.85
CA GLU A 538 -20.46 17.19 13.35
C GLU A 538 -20.05 18.18 14.46
N ALA A 539 -19.12 17.79 15.33
CA ALA A 539 -18.53 18.68 16.33
C ALA A 539 -17.79 19.87 15.68
N LEU A 540 -16.94 19.61 14.69
CA LEU A 540 -16.23 20.65 13.91
C LEU A 540 -17.21 21.61 13.22
N LYS A 541 -18.28 21.07 12.62
CA LYS A 541 -19.35 21.86 11.99
C LYS A 541 -20.02 22.79 13.00
N ARG A 542 -20.53 22.24 14.10
CA ARG A 542 -21.18 23.01 15.17
C ARG A 542 -20.27 24.10 15.74
N PHE A 543 -18.98 23.79 15.93
CA PHE A 543 -18.01 24.77 16.40
C PHE A 543 -17.82 25.90 15.38
N SER A 544 -17.67 25.58 14.10
CA SER A 544 -17.50 26.57 13.02
C SER A 544 -18.67 27.54 12.90
N GLU A 545 -19.90 27.08 13.15
CA GLU A 545 -21.13 27.89 13.10
C GLU A 545 -21.30 28.78 14.35
N LYS A 546 -20.94 28.29 15.54
CA LYS A 546 -21.16 28.98 16.81
C LYS A 546 -20.06 29.97 17.18
N THR A 547 -18.84 29.75 16.72
CA THR A 547 -17.70 30.58 17.11
C THR A 547 -17.81 31.99 16.53
N GLN A 548 -17.65 33.00 17.38
CA GLN A 548 -17.56 34.39 16.92
C GLN A 548 -16.20 34.70 16.28
N ASN A 549 -15.19 33.85 16.51
CA ASN A 549 -13.86 34.01 15.92
C ASN A 549 -13.81 33.30 14.56
N ARG A 550 -13.82 34.11 13.50
CA ARG A 550 -13.85 33.64 12.11
C ARG A 550 -12.58 32.90 11.69
N GLU A 551 -11.42 33.20 12.26
CA GLU A 551 -10.16 32.47 11.96
C GLU A 551 -10.23 31.03 12.50
N LYS A 552 -10.80 30.85 13.69
CA LYS A 552 -11.03 29.52 14.27
C LYS A 552 -12.09 28.74 13.48
N ALA A 553 -13.14 29.42 13.00
CA ALA A 553 -14.11 28.82 12.09
C ALA A 553 -13.42 28.32 10.80
N LEU A 554 -12.50 29.12 10.23
CA LEU A 554 -11.78 28.74 9.01
C LEU A 554 -10.92 27.49 9.23
N SER A 555 -10.21 27.41 10.36
CA SER A 555 -9.43 26.21 10.70
C SER A 555 -10.35 24.98 10.87
N ALA A 556 -11.47 25.11 11.58
CA ALA A 556 -12.43 24.01 11.73
C ALA A 556 -12.99 23.53 10.37
N LEU A 557 -13.32 24.47 9.49
CA LEU A 557 -13.78 24.21 8.14
C LEU A 557 -12.71 23.51 7.28
N GLU A 558 -11.43 23.89 7.42
CA GLU A 558 -10.33 23.21 6.74
C GLU A 558 -10.28 21.72 7.10
N HIS A 559 -10.43 21.38 8.37
CA HIS A 559 -10.49 19.97 8.83
C HIS A 559 -11.73 19.24 8.33
N LEU A 560 -12.87 19.91 8.32
CA LEU A 560 -14.11 19.38 7.78
C LEU A 560 -13.98 19.04 6.28
N ILE A 561 -13.39 19.93 5.48
CA ILE A 561 -13.14 19.67 4.04
C ILE A 561 -12.15 18.51 3.83
N ARG A 562 -11.14 18.36 4.69
CA ARG A 562 -10.21 17.22 4.62
C ARG A 562 -10.92 15.88 4.83
N TYR A 563 -12.00 15.84 5.62
CA TYR A 563 -12.81 14.65 5.79
C TYR A 563 -13.65 14.37 4.53
N TYR A 564 -14.36 15.37 4.01
CA TYR A 564 -15.17 15.29 2.79
C TYR A 564 -14.36 15.45 1.49
N HIS A 565 -13.41 14.53 1.26
CA HIS A 565 -12.42 14.63 0.18
C HIS A 565 -12.70 13.70 -1.02
N ARG A 566 -13.85 13.01 -1.06
CA ARG A 566 -14.19 12.04 -2.11
C ARG A 566 -15.58 12.30 -2.70
N TRP A 567 -15.79 11.92 -3.96
CA TRP A 567 -17.08 12.15 -4.64
C TRP A 567 -18.23 11.26 -4.14
N ASP A 568 -17.89 10.09 -3.58
CA ASP A 568 -18.82 9.19 -2.90
C ASP A 568 -19.10 9.60 -1.45
N PHE A 569 -18.30 10.51 -0.91
CA PHE A 569 -18.51 11.11 0.41
C PHE A 569 -18.21 12.63 0.37
N PRO A 570 -19.03 13.39 -0.37
CA PRO A 570 -18.82 14.81 -0.64
C PRO A 570 -19.29 15.68 0.53
N LEU A 571 -18.85 16.94 0.55
CA LEU A 571 -19.37 17.95 1.45
C LEU A 571 -20.89 18.09 1.23
N PRO A 572 -21.72 18.01 2.28
CA PRO A 572 -23.16 18.17 2.16
C PRO A 572 -23.54 19.49 1.51
N GLN A 573 -24.61 19.49 0.70
CA GLN A 573 -25.06 20.68 0.00
C GLN A 573 -25.54 21.78 0.97
N GLU A 574 -26.12 21.39 2.11
CA GLU A 574 -26.54 22.30 3.18
C GLU A 574 -25.36 23.09 3.76
N ASP A 575 -24.16 22.52 3.74
CA ASP A 575 -22.93 23.13 4.27
C ASP A 575 -22.17 23.94 3.22
N SER A 576 -22.61 23.89 1.96
CA SER A 576 -21.92 24.51 0.83
C SER A 576 -21.98 26.04 0.90
N GLU A 577 -23.11 26.62 1.29
CA GLU A 577 -23.28 28.08 1.34
C GLU A 577 -22.45 28.73 2.45
N SER A 578 -22.55 28.20 3.68
CA SER A 578 -21.74 28.66 4.83
C SER A 578 -20.24 28.50 4.58
N THR A 579 -19.85 27.43 3.88
CA THR A 579 -18.46 27.19 3.45
C THR A 579 -17.98 28.28 2.48
N ILE A 580 -18.79 28.68 1.50
CA ILE A 580 -18.45 29.75 0.57
C ILE A 580 -18.31 31.08 1.30
N GLU A 581 -19.25 31.43 2.16
CA GLU A 581 -19.23 32.70 2.89
C GLU A 581 -17.95 32.85 3.71
N LEU A 582 -17.56 31.78 4.41
CA LEU A 582 -16.36 31.78 5.22
C LEU A 582 -15.08 31.81 4.37
N LEU A 583 -14.99 31.01 3.32
CA LEU A 583 -13.83 31.03 2.41
C LEU A 583 -13.70 32.39 1.70
N ASN A 584 -14.80 33.01 1.31
CA ASN A 584 -14.83 34.31 0.64
C ASN A 584 -14.21 35.40 1.53
N GLU A 585 -14.57 35.43 2.82
CA GLU A 585 -14.04 36.40 3.78
C GLU A 585 -12.51 36.41 3.83
N PHE A 586 -11.89 35.22 3.76
CA PHE A 586 -10.45 35.07 3.91
C PHE A 586 -9.66 35.03 2.61
N ILE A 587 -10.21 34.51 1.50
CA ILE A 587 -9.53 34.46 0.18
C ILE A 587 -9.04 35.83 -0.27
N LEU A 588 -9.80 36.89 0.03
CA LEU A 588 -9.50 38.28 -0.29
C LEU A 588 -9.07 39.10 0.94
N GLY A 589 -8.95 38.44 2.11
CA GLY A 589 -8.68 39.08 3.39
C GLY A 589 -7.23 39.58 3.53
N PRO A 590 -6.95 40.46 4.51
CA PRO A 590 -5.63 41.07 4.67
C PRO A 590 -4.56 40.11 5.21
N ASN A 591 -4.94 39.09 5.99
CA ASN A 591 -4.02 38.13 6.61
C ASN A 591 -3.58 37.04 5.62
N LYS A 592 -2.26 36.94 5.41
CA LYS A 592 -1.64 36.01 4.47
C LYS A 592 -1.83 34.53 4.86
N ASP A 593 -1.69 34.21 6.14
CA ASP A 593 -1.78 32.81 6.58
C ASP A 593 -3.20 32.28 6.42
N ASN A 594 -4.21 33.13 6.68
CA ASN A 594 -5.60 32.80 6.43
C ASN A 594 -5.91 32.65 4.93
N ARG A 595 -5.29 33.46 4.06
CA ARG A 595 -5.39 33.28 2.60
C ARG A 595 -4.82 31.93 2.17
N LEU A 596 -3.64 31.55 2.66
CA LEU A 596 -3.01 30.25 2.37
C LEU A 596 -3.87 29.07 2.85
N LYS A 597 -4.42 29.14 4.07
CA LYS A 597 -5.37 28.15 4.60
C LYS A 597 -6.61 28.05 3.70
N SER A 598 -7.16 29.19 3.28
CA SER A 598 -8.33 29.25 2.39
C SER A 598 -8.07 28.69 0.99
N TYR A 599 -6.90 28.95 0.39
CA TYR A 599 -6.52 28.35 -0.89
C TYR A 599 -6.36 26.82 -0.77
N THR A 600 -5.77 26.36 0.33
CA THR A 600 -5.60 24.94 0.61
C THR A 600 -6.95 24.24 0.78
N ALA A 601 -7.85 24.83 1.58
CA ALA A 601 -9.22 24.37 1.76
C ALA A 601 -9.98 24.34 0.42
N ALA A 602 -10.00 25.45 -0.32
CA ALA A 602 -10.66 25.54 -1.63
C ALA A 602 -10.13 24.50 -2.63
N SER A 603 -8.83 24.19 -2.61
CA SER A 603 -8.22 23.19 -3.50
C SER A 603 -8.71 21.76 -3.25
N ARG A 604 -9.34 21.51 -2.10
CA ARG A 604 -9.77 20.19 -1.61
C ARG A 604 -11.30 20.04 -1.51
N VAL A 605 -12.07 21.09 -1.78
CA VAL A 605 -13.53 21.01 -1.72
C VAL A 605 -14.04 20.02 -2.76
N ILE A 606 -14.84 19.06 -2.32
CA ILE A 606 -15.62 18.15 -3.15
C ILE A 606 -17.09 18.27 -2.74
N THR A 607 -17.95 18.73 -3.64
CA THR A 607 -19.41 18.90 -3.44
C THR A 607 -20.14 18.62 -4.75
N TRP A 608 -21.45 18.35 -4.69
CA TRP A 608 -22.34 18.26 -5.85
C TRP A 608 -22.97 19.60 -6.25
N ASP A 609 -22.53 20.71 -5.66
CA ASP A 609 -22.99 22.07 -6.01
C ASP A 609 -22.11 22.70 -7.11
N LEU A 610 -22.62 22.72 -8.34
CA LEU A 610 -21.94 23.37 -9.48
C LEU A 610 -21.83 24.89 -9.31
N GLY A 611 -22.82 25.52 -8.67
CA GLY A 611 -22.85 26.95 -8.39
C GLY A 611 -21.77 27.36 -7.39
N LEU A 612 -21.51 26.53 -6.37
CA LEU A 612 -20.40 26.71 -5.44
C LEU A 612 -19.06 26.80 -6.18
N TYR A 613 -18.79 25.85 -7.08
CA TYR A 613 -17.54 25.86 -7.84
C TYR A 613 -17.42 27.12 -8.69
N GLN A 614 -18.50 27.57 -9.35
CA GLN A 614 -18.45 28.82 -10.13
C GLN A 614 -18.09 30.02 -9.26
N LYS A 615 -18.73 30.18 -8.11
CA LYS A 615 -18.45 31.25 -7.15
C LYS A 615 -16.99 31.21 -6.69
N LEU A 616 -16.48 30.07 -6.24
CA LEU A 616 -15.09 29.94 -5.80
C LEU A 616 -14.08 30.21 -6.93
N ARG A 617 -14.37 29.80 -8.18
CA ARG A 617 -13.51 30.13 -9.33
C ARG A 617 -13.40 31.63 -9.55
N GLU A 618 -14.52 32.36 -9.48
CA GLU A 618 -14.51 33.82 -9.63
C GLU A 618 -13.75 34.49 -8.47
N LEU A 619 -13.92 34.02 -7.24
CA LEU A 619 -13.17 34.53 -6.09
C LEU A 619 -11.66 34.31 -6.22
N LEU A 620 -11.21 33.13 -6.65
CA LEU A 620 -9.78 32.87 -6.87
C LEU A 620 -9.22 33.66 -8.06
N LYS A 621 -10.04 33.97 -9.08
CA LYS A 621 -9.64 34.88 -10.17
C LYS A 621 -9.48 36.31 -9.66
N GLU A 622 -10.41 36.79 -8.83
CA GLU A 622 -10.30 38.11 -8.21
C GLU A 622 -9.06 38.23 -7.32
N ALA A 623 -8.81 37.21 -6.48
CA ALA A 623 -7.59 37.13 -5.66
C ALA A 623 -6.32 37.23 -6.51
N THR A 624 -6.30 36.56 -7.66
CA THR A 624 -5.19 36.66 -8.63
C THR A 624 -5.00 38.08 -9.13
N SER A 625 -6.08 38.77 -9.47
CA SER A 625 -6.04 40.17 -9.92
C SER A 625 -5.49 41.11 -8.85
N LYS A 626 -5.97 40.96 -7.60
CA LYS A 626 -5.50 41.74 -6.45
C LYS A 626 -4.01 41.51 -6.14
N LEU A 627 -3.55 40.26 -6.14
CA LEU A 627 -2.14 39.94 -5.92
C LEU A 627 -1.25 40.45 -7.06
N ARG A 628 -1.72 40.43 -8.32
CA ARG A 628 -1.00 41.02 -9.46
C ARG A 628 -0.81 42.53 -9.34
N ALA A 629 -1.76 43.23 -8.70
CA ALA A 629 -1.68 44.66 -8.45
C ALA A 629 -0.67 45.02 -7.34
N GLN A 630 -0.26 44.06 -6.51
CA GLN A 630 0.77 44.24 -5.48
C GLN A 630 2.17 44.06 -6.10
N SER A 631 3.07 45.03 -5.86
CA SER A 631 4.39 45.08 -6.52
C SER A 631 5.37 43.98 -6.08
N ASN A 632 5.09 43.27 -4.99
CA ASN A 632 5.91 42.17 -4.46
C ASN A 632 5.13 40.87 -4.47
N TRP A 633 5.48 39.96 -5.39
CA TRP A 633 4.90 38.62 -5.46
C TRP A 633 5.57 37.69 -4.43
N ASP A 634 4.79 37.12 -3.52
CA ASP A 634 5.30 36.20 -2.51
C ASP A 634 5.59 34.80 -3.07
N LYS A 635 6.69 34.19 -2.60
CA LYS A 635 7.17 32.87 -3.08
C LYS A 635 6.25 31.69 -2.70
N LYS A 636 5.43 31.79 -1.65
CA LYS A 636 4.57 30.69 -1.17
C LYS A 636 3.10 30.83 -1.61
N GLU A 637 2.62 32.06 -1.73
CA GLU A 637 1.20 32.34 -1.98
C GLU A 637 0.76 32.07 -3.43
N LYS A 638 1.59 32.46 -4.40
CA LYS A 638 1.30 32.20 -5.82
C LYS A 638 1.13 30.71 -6.14
N PRO A 639 2.09 29.81 -5.78
CA PRO A 639 1.92 28.38 -6.06
C PRO A 639 0.68 27.78 -5.41
N ALA A 640 0.33 28.21 -4.18
CA ALA A 640 -0.87 27.74 -3.48
C ALA A 640 -2.16 28.16 -4.21
N LEU A 641 -2.24 29.42 -4.64
CA LEU A 641 -3.38 29.95 -5.40
C LEU A 641 -3.53 29.26 -6.76
N GLU A 642 -2.42 29.10 -7.51
CA GLU A 642 -2.42 28.40 -8.80
C GLU A 642 -2.85 26.93 -8.64
N LYS A 643 -2.37 26.25 -7.60
CA LYS A 643 -2.80 24.89 -7.26
C LYS A 643 -4.30 24.84 -6.97
N ALA A 644 -4.81 25.77 -6.16
CA ALA A 644 -6.24 25.84 -5.84
C ALA A 644 -7.09 26.03 -7.10
N GLN A 645 -6.73 26.96 -7.98
CA GLN A 645 -7.41 27.17 -9.26
C GLN A 645 -7.40 25.92 -10.14
N LYS A 646 -6.25 25.26 -10.25
CA LYS A 646 -6.09 24.08 -11.12
C LYS A 646 -6.94 22.91 -10.63
N SER A 647 -6.89 22.62 -9.32
CA SER A 647 -7.73 21.58 -8.70
C SER A 647 -9.22 21.89 -8.84
N LEU A 648 -9.61 23.12 -8.53
CA LEU A 648 -11.02 23.52 -8.53
C LEU A 648 -11.61 23.57 -9.95
N ASN A 649 -10.82 23.96 -10.96
CA ASN A 649 -11.21 23.85 -12.37
C ASN A 649 -11.42 22.38 -12.77
N ARG A 650 -10.52 21.47 -12.38
CA ARG A 650 -10.67 20.03 -12.67
C ARG A 650 -11.95 19.49 -12.06
N SER A 651 -12.19 19.74 -10.77
CA SER A 651 -13.40 19.31 -10.08
C SER A 651 -14.67 19.91 -10.69
N TYR A 652 -14.63 21.18 -11.11
CA TYR A 652 -15.75 21.83 -11.79
C TYR A 652 -16.14 21.13 -13.10
N TYR A 653 -15.18 20.90 -14.00
CA TYR A 653 -15.47 20.25 -15.29
C TYR A 653 -15.89 18.79 -15.09
N PHE A 654 -15.25 18.09 -14.16
CA PHE A 654 -15.64 16.73 -13.79
C PHE A 654 -17.10 16.66 -13.30
N LEU A 655 -17.48 17.54 -12.36
CA LEU A 655 -18.87 17.62 -11.88
C LEU A 655 -19.83 17.98 -13.01
N LYS A 656 -19.48 18.96 -13.84
CA LYS A 656 -20.30 19.38 -14.97
C LYS A 656 -20.59 18.21 -15.90
N ASP A 657 -19.55 17.46 -16.30
CA ASP A 657 -19.69 16.31 -17.19
C ASP A 657 -20.50 15.18 -16.51
N ALA A 658 -20.30 14.96 -15.20
CA ALA A 658 -21.08 13.99 -14.42
C ALA A 658 -22.57 14.36 -14.35
N LEU A 659 -22.91 15.64 -14.19
CA LEU A 659 -24.31 16.12 -14.16
C LEU A 659 -24.95 16.04 -15.56
N GLU A 660 -24.23 16.41 -16.63
CA GLU A 660 -24.70 16.22 -18.01
C GLU A 660 -24.96 14.74 -18.32
N TYR A 661 -24.10 13.87 -17.79
CA TYR A 661 -24.25 12.42 -17.90
C TYR A 661 -25.49 11.89 -17.17
N GLN A 662 -25.74 12.35 -15.94
CA GLN A 662 -26.95 12.02 -15.18
C GLN A 662 -28.22 12.51 -15.90
N GLU A 663 -28.22 13.75 -16.41
CA GLU A 663 -29.34 14.33 -17.18
C GLU A 663 -29.65 13.50 -18.44
N LYS A 664 -28.62 12.95 -19.10
CA LYS A 664 -28.80 12.05 -20.23
C LYS A 664 -29.56 10.78 -19.84
N ILE A 665 -29.29 10.22 -18.66
CA ILE A 665 -30.01 9.05 -18.13
C ILE A 665 -31.44 9.44 -17.74
N GLU A 666 -31.65 10.58 -17.08
CA GLU A 666 -32.99 11.09 -16.79
C GLU A 666 -33.81 11.31 -18.07
N GLY A 667 -33.18 11.77 -19.15
CA GLY A 667 -33.79 11.90 -20.47
C GLY A 667 -34.25 10.55 -21.03
N MET A 668 -33.48 9.47 -20.82
CA MET A 668 -33.91 8.10 -21.18
C MET A 668 -35.13 7.68 -20.37
N PHE A 669 -35.14 7.94 -19.05
CA PHE A 669 -36.30 7.65 -18.21
C PHE A 669 -37.54 8.43 -18.66
N ARG A 670 -37.41 9.72 -18.99
CA ARG A 670 -38.52 10.53 -19.53
C ARG A 670 -39.10 9.93 -20.81
N ARG A 671 -38.26 9.45 -21.73
CA ARG A 671 -38.71 8.81 -22.98
C ARG A 671 -39.38 7.44 -22.78
N SER A 672 -39.09 6.77 -21.67
CA SER A 672 -39.69 5.47 -21.33
C SER A 672 -41.10 5.57 -20.74
N ARG A 673 -41.52 6.75 -20.27
CA ARG A 673 -42.85 6.97 -19.69
C ARG A 673 -43.94 6.74 -20.73
N GLY A 674 -44.89 5.85 -20.43
CA GLY A 674 -45.99 5.50 -21.34
C GLY A 674 -45.57 4.74 -22.60
N ALA A 675 -44.33 4.24 -22.65
CA ALA A 675 -43.85 3.42 -23.75
C ALA A 675 -44.46 1.99 -23.69
N ASN A 676 -44.64 1.39 -24.87
CA ASN A 676 -44.96 -0.04 -24.95
C ASN A 676 -43.79 -0.91 -24.44
N ASP A 677 -44.06 -2.16 -24.09
CA ASP A 677 -43.11 -3.05 -23.41
C ASP A 677 -41.77 -3.20 -24.18
N SER A 678 -41.83 -3.29 -25.51
CA SER A 678 -40.62 -3.41 -26.34
C SER A 678 -39.73 -2.17 -26.30
N ARG A 679 -40.32 -0.96 -26.29
CA ARG A 679 -39.56 0.29 -26.24
C ARG A 679 -39.06 0.58 -24.83
N TRP A 680 -39.86 0.24 -23.81
CA TRP A 680 -39.44 0.31 -22.41
C TRP A 680 -38.20 -0.56 -22.18
N LEU A 681 -38.22 -1.82 -22.63
CA LEU A 681 -37.11 -2.76 -22.46
C LEU A 681 -35.82 -2.24 -23.10
N SER A 682 -35.91 -1.73 -24.33
CA SER A 682 -34.77 -1.16 -25.06
C SER A 682 -34.16 0.06 -24.37
N GLU A 683 -34.99 0.98 -23.83
CA GLU A 683 -34.49 2.14 -23.10
C GLU A 683 -33.88 1.75 -21.74
N PHE A 684 -34.46 0.80 -21.00
CA PHE A 684 -33.91 0.35 -19.70
C PHE A 684 -32.61 -0.47 -19.85
N GLU A 685 -32.46 -1.26 -20.92
CA GLU A 685 -31.18 -1.90 -21.27
C GLU A 685 -30.10 -0.85 -21.57
N ARG A 686 -30.47 0.20 -22.31
CA ARG A 686 -29.56 1.33 -22.58
C ARG A 686 -29.17 2.05 -21.30
N VAL A 687 -30.11 2.25 -20.37
CA VAL A 687 -29.81 2.86 -19.06
C VAL A 687 -28.82 2.01 -18.28
N CYS A 688 -29.07 0.70 -18.12
CA CYS A 688 -28.15 -0.20 -17.41
C CYS A 688 -26.75 -0.17 -18.02
N LYS A 689 -26.67 -0.32 -19.35
CA LYS A 689 -25.40 -0.29 -20.08
C LYS A 689 -24.69 1.05 -19.95
N THR A 690 -25.44 2.15 -19.92
CA THR A 690 -24.89 3.49 -19.71
C THR A 690 -24.26 3.52 -18.32
N ILE A 691 -25.01 3.24 -17.25
CA ILE A 691 -24.50 3.24 -15.87
C ILE A 691 -23.27 2.32 -15.70
N GLU A 692 -23.29 1.11 -16.28
CA GLU A 692 -22.18 0.14 -16.25
C GLU A 692 -20.89 0.66 -16.91
N GLN A 693 -21.02 1.52 -17.91
CA GLN A 693 -19.90 2.09 -18.66
C GLN A 693 -19.48 3.47 -18.13
N SER A 694 -20.12 3.96 -17.06
CA SER A 694 -19.83 5.28 -16.49
C SER A 694 -18.48 5.29 -15.78
N GLN A 695 -17.67 6.31 -16.07
CA GLN A 695 -16.49 6.66 -15.26
C GLN A 695 -16.84 7.71 -14.19
N PHE A 696 -18.05 8.25 -14.21
CA PHE A 696 -18.50 9.29 -13.31
C PHE A 696 -19.28 8.71 -12.12
N PRO A 697 -19.05 9.23 -10.89
CA PRO A 697 -19.90 8.93 -9.75
C PRO A 697 -21.30 9.51 -9.97
N MET A 698 -22.27 8.98 -9.22
CA MET A 698 -23.66 9.45 -9.26
C MET A 698 -23.96 10.29 -8.03
N SER A 699 -24.76 11.34 -8.18
CA SER A 699 -25.15 12.19 -7.05
C SER A 699 -26.12 11.45 -6.12
N PRO A 700 -26.08 11.72 -4.79
CA PRO A 700 -27.04 11.13 -3.85
C PRO A 700 -28.51 11.39 -4.24
N GLU A 701 -28.81 12.58 -4.75
CA GLU A 701 -30.16 12.94 -5.20
C GLU A 701 -30.59 12.11 -6.43
N PHE A 702 -29.68 11.92 -7.39
CA PHE A 702 -29.96 11.08 -8.56
C PHE A 702 -30.14 9.61 -8.18
N LEU A 703 -29.31 9.08 -7.27
CA LEU A 703 -29.45 7.72 -6.76
C LEU A 703 -30.79 7.51 -6.06
N LYS A 704 -31.28 8.50 -5.30
CA LYS A 704 -32.61 8.49 -4.68
C LYS A 704 -33.72 8.48 -5.74
N LYS A 705 -33.66 9.37 -6.74
CA LYS A 705 -34.62 9.39 -7.87
C LYS A 705 -34.61 8.06 -8.65
N LEU A 706 -33.44 7.47 -8.85
CA LEU A 706 -33.28 6.16 -9.49
C LEU A 706 -33.99 5.07 -8.66
N ALA A 707 -33.78 5.05 -7.35
CA ALA A 707 -34.43 4.11 -6.45
C ALA A 707 -35.96 4.24 -6.45
N GLU A 708 -36.48 5.46 -6.32
CA GLU A 708 -37.92 5.75 -6.40
C GLU A 708 -38.52 5.25 -7.72
N ARG A 709 -37.81 5.49 -8.84
CA ARG A 709 -38.25 5.04 -10.16
C ARG A 709 -38.26 3.52 -10.29
N VAL A 710 -37.27 2.83 -9.70
CA VAL A 710 -37.23 1.36 -9.68
C VAL A 710 -38.41 0.80 -8.90
N ILE A 711 -38.75 1.38 -7.74
CA ILE A 711 -39.90 0.96 -6.93
C ILE A 711 -41.21 1.09 -7.72
N GLU A 712 -41.43 2.23 -8.38
CA GLU A 712 -42.63 2.47 -9.20
C GLU A 712 -42.80 1.42 -10.30
N GLU A 713 -41.72 1.12 -11.04
CA GLU A 713 -41.78 0.19 -12.18
C GLU A 713 -41.85 -1.28 -11.74
N LEU A 714 -41.24 -1.64 -10.60
CA LEU A 714 -41.31 -3.00 -10.05
C LEU A 714 -42.76 -3.41 -9.69
N GLN A 715 -43.62 -2.44 -9.35
CA GLN A 715 -45.03 -2.69 -9.05
C GLN A 715 -45.88 -2.93 -10.30
N GLN A 716 -45.48 -2.40 -11.47
CA GLN A 716 -46.29 -2.39 -12.69
C GLN A 716 -45.95 -3.50 -13.67
N ARG A 717 -44.78 -4.14 -13.51
CA ARG A 717 -44.21 -5.06 -14.50
C ARG A 717 -44.20 -6.50 -14.01
N GLU A 718 -44.62 -7.44 -14.86
CA GLU A 718 -44.68 -8.88 -14.53
C GLU A 718 -43.58 -9.71 -15.23
N ASN A 719 -43.06 -9.25 -16.36
CA ASN A 719 -42.07 -9.98 -17.16
C ASN A 719 -40.72 -10.11 -16.42
N TRP A 720 -40.15 -11.33 -16.42
CA TRP A 720 -38.90 -11.61 -15.72
C TRP A 720 -37.70 -10.83 -16.28
N ARG A 721 -37.66 -10.52 -17.59
CA ARG A 721 -36.56 -9.74 -18.20
C ARG A 721 -36.57 -8.30 -17.69
N GLU A 722 -37.76 -7.72 -17.60
CA GLU A 722 -37.96 -6.36 -17.10
C GLU A 722 -37.61 -6.27 -15.62
N LYS A 723 -38.07 -7.24 -14.81
CA LYS A 723 -37.70 -7.35 -13.39
C LYS A 723 -36.19 -7.51 -13.18
N ALA A 724 -35.51 -8.32 -14.01
CA ALA A 724 -34.06 -8.50 -13.91
C ALA A 724 -33.29 -7.19 -14.14
N LEU A 725 -33.71 -6.37 -15.10
CA LEU A 725 -33.11 -5.03 -15.33
C LEU A 725 -33.39 -4.09 -14.16
N LEU A 726 -34.61 -4.10 -13.63
CA LEU A 726 -34.98 -3.29 -12.45
C LEU A 726 -34.18 -3.68 -11.22
N TYR A 727 -33.92 -4.97 -10.98
CA TYR A 727 -33.06 -5.42 -9.89
C TYR A 727 -31.62 -4.93 -10.05
N ARG A 728 -31.05 -4.99 -11.25
CA ARG A 728 -29.71 -4.42 -11.50
C ARG A 728 -29.66 -2.92 -11.20
N LEU A 729 -30.66 -2.16 -11.68
CA LEU A 729 -30.77 -0.73 -11.37
C LEU A 729 -30.96 -0.47 -9.87
N ALA A 730 -31.69 -1.32 -9.16
CA ALA A 730 -31.80 -1.27 -7.71
C ALA A 730 -30.43 -1.39 -7.03
N GLY A 731 -29.61 -2.36 -7.47
CA GLY A 731 -28.24 -2.53 -6.98
C GLY A 731 -27.35 -1.30 -7.25
N TYR A 732 -27.46 -0.69 -8.43
CA TYR A 732 -26.70 0.53 -8.75
C TYR A 732 -27.09 1.74 -7.92
N SER A 733 -28.33 1.81 -7.42
CA SER A 733 -28.79 2.94 -6.62
C SER A 733 -28.09 3.06 -5.25
N ARG A 734 -27.63 1.93 -4.67
CA ARG A 734 -27.04 1.86 -3.32
C ARG A 734 -27.90 2.47 -2.21
N VAL A 735 -29.22 2.58 -2.40
CA VAL A 735 -30.14 3.16 -1.41
C VAL A 735 -30.70 2.06 -0.51
N GLU A 736 -30.47 2.16 0.80
CA GLU A 736 -30.88 1.13 1.78
C GLU A 736 -32.39 0.87 1.80
N SER A 737 -33.23 1.87 1.52
CA SER A 737 -34.69 1.70 1.53
C SER A 737 -35.23 0.71 0.49
N LEU A 738 -34.42 0.34 -0.52
CA LEU A 738 -34.76 -0.70 -1.48
C LEU A 738 -34.58 -2.11 -0.93
N ILE A 739 -33.79 -2.30 0.11
CA ILE A 739 -33.47 -3.61 0.67
C ILE A 739 -34.77 -4.34 1.05
N ASP A 740 -35.65 -3.69 1.82
CA ASP A 740 -36.92 -4.28 2.25
C ASP A 740 -37.81 -4.67 1.06
N VAL A 741 -37.87 -3.82 0.03
CA VAL A 741 -38.62 -4.08 -1.20
C VAL A 741 -38.05 -5.30 -1.92
N LEU A 742 -36.73 -5.37 -2.10
CA LEU A 742 -36.06 -6.47 -2.80
C LEU A 742 -36.17 -7.80 -2.03
N LEU A 743 -36.12 -7.77 -0.69
CA LEU A 743 -36.29 -8.95 0.15
C LEU A 743 -37.70 -9.56 0.03
N VAL A 744 -38.75 -8.73 -0.11
CA VAL A 744 -40.12 -9.22 -0.38
C VAL A 744 -40.20 -9.95 -1.73
N HIS A 745 -39.50 -9.44 -2.75
CA HIS A 745 -39.46 -10.08 -4.08
C HIS A 745 -38.66 -11.40 -4.08
N LEU A 746 -37.67 -11.57 -3.19
CA LEU A 746 -36.81 -12.77 -3.13
C LEU A 746 -37.60 -14.09 -3.00
N LYS A 747 -38.77 -14.04 -2.35
CA LYS A 747 -39.66 -15.20 -2.16
C LYS A 747 -40.48 -15.57 -3.41
N SER A 748 -40.73 -14.63 -4.33
CA SER A 748 -41.66 -14.81 -5.47
C SER A 748 -40.99 -14.70 -6.85
N VAL A 749 -39.68 -14.45 -6.91
CA VAL A 749 -38.97 -14.18 -8.17
C VAL A 749 -38.71 -15.45 -9.01
N PRO A 750 -38.98 -15.41 -10.33
CA PRO A 750 -38.64 -16.48 -11.26
C PRO A 750 -37.14 -16.82 -11.22
N ARG A 751 -36.79 -18.10 -11.37
CA ARG A 751 -35.39 -18.57 -11.37
C ARG A 751 -34.48 -17.76 -12.31
N GLN A 752 -35.01 -17.31 -13.44
CA GLN A 752 -34.30 -16.55 -14.47
C GLN A 752 -33.89 -15.14 -14.03
N ALA A 753 -34.62 -14.52 -13.10
CA ALA A 753 -34.33 -13.17 -12.59
C ALA A 753 -33.71 -13.18 -11.17
N ARG A 754 -33.63 -14.36 -10.54
CA ARG A 754 -33.15 -14.52 -9.16
C ARG A 754 -31.68 -14.11 -8.99
N ASN A 755 -30.83 -14.40 -9.97
CA ASN A 755 -29.42 -14.02 -9.92
C ASN A 755 -29.25 -12.49 -9.90
N ALA A 756 -29.99 -11.77 -10.75
CA ALA A 756 -29.95 -10.30 -10.76
C ALA A 756 -30.43 -9.69 -9.44
N LEU A 757 -31.42 -10.31 -8.78
CA LEU A 757 -31.87 -9.89 -7.45
C LEU A 757 -30.83 -10.15 -6.36
N MET A 758 -30.18 -11.32 -6.37
CA MET A 758 -29.12 -11.65 -5.40
C MET A 758 -27.90 -10.74 -5.59
N GLU A 759 -27.51 -10.48 -6.84
CA GLU A 759 -26.46 -9.50 -7.18
C GLU A 759 -26.82 -8.11 -6.65
N ALA A 760 -28.06 -7.67 -6.83
CA ALA A 760 -28.52 -6.38 -6.34
C ALA A 760 -28.46 -6.24 -4.81
N LEU A 761 -28.93 -7.26 -4.07
CA LEU A 761 -28.85 -7.29 -2.61
C LEU A 761 -27.39 -7.28 -2.11
N ASN A 762 -26.52 -8.03 -2.78
CA ASN A 762 -25.08 -8.02 -2.47
C ASN A 762 -24.45 -6.64 -2.71
N MET A 763 -24.82 -5.96 -3.80
CA MET A 763 -24.38 -4.57 -4.07
C MET A 763 -24.88 -3.56 -3.03
N LEU A 764 -26.00 -3.86 -2.35
CA LEU A 764 -26.55 -3.08 -1.24
C LEU A 764 -25.96 -3.47 0.13
N GLY A 765 -24.94 -4.34 0.16
CA GLY A 765 -24.21 -4.69 1.38
C GLY A 765 -24.76 -5.89 2.16
N PHE A 766 -25.76 -6.61 1.63
CA PHE A 766 -26.23 -7.87 2.24
C PHE A 766 -25.27 -9.02 1.92
N THR A 767 -24.85 -9.77 2.95
CA THR A 767 -24.03 -10.96 2.72
C THR A 767 -24.88 -12.12 2.18
N MET A 768 -24.23 -13.11 1.56
CA MET A 768 -24.90 -14.35 1.15
C MET A 768 -25.58 -15.06 2.33
N GLN A 769 -25.05 -14.89 3.55
CA GLN A 769 -25.61 -15.46 4.76
C GLN A 769 -26.91 -14.77 5.15
N ASP A 770 -26.95 -13.43 5.11
CA ASP A 770 -28.15 -12.62 5.38
C ASP A 770 -29.29 -12.93 4.37
N ILE A 771 -28.93 -13.07 3.08
CA ILE A 771 -29.89 -13.43 2.02
C ILE A 771 -30.44 -14.84 2.26
N THR A 772 -29.59 -15.78 2.69
CA THR A 772 -30.02 -17.16 2.97
C THR A 772 -30.94 -17.22 4.19
N ASP A 773 -30.64 -16.43 5.24
CA ASP A 773 -31.46 -16.33 6.44
C ASP A 773 -32.82 -15.66 6.19
N ALA A 774 -32.91 -14.75 5.22
CA ALA A 774 -34.17 -14.13 4.79
C ALA A 774 -35.11 -15.10 4.04
N VAL A 775 -34.60 -16.20 3.45
CA VAL A 775 -35.37 -17.21 2.71
C VAL A 775 -35.83 -18.39 3.58
N LYS A 776 -35.31 -18.52 4.81
CA LYS A 776 -35.68 -19.60 5.74
C LYS A 776 -37.16 -19.51 6.15
N ILE A 777 -37.85 -20.65 6.13
CA ILE A 777 -39.20 -20.80 6.70
C ILE A 777 -39.08 -20.66 8.21
N LYS A 778 -39.78 -19.69 8.82
CA LYS A 778 -39.84 -19.50 10.29
C LYS A 778 -41.23 -19.81 10.86
N SER A 779 -42.25 -19.75 10.00
CA SER A 779 -43.65 -19.97 10.36
C SER A 779 -44.35 -20.92 9.40
N VAL A 780 -45.11 -21.87 9.96
CA VAL A 780 -45.81 -22.92 9.21
C VAL A 780 -47.28 -22.98 9.62
N CYS A 781 -48.16 -22.98 8.63
CA CYS A 781 -49.55 -23.36 8.77
C CYS A 781 -49.71 -24.83 8.36
N LEU A 782 -50.29 -25.66 9.23
CA LEU A 782 -50.47 -27.09 9.00
C LEU A 782 -51.95 -27.42 8.87
N LEU A 783 -52.34 -28.03 7.75
CA LEU A 783 -53.67 -28.59 7.51
C LEU A 783 -53.56 -30.11 7.39
N GLU A 784 -53.94 -30.82 8.45
CA GLU A 784 -53.86 -32.29 8.52
C GLU A 784 -55.11 -32.83 9.22
N GLY A 785 -55.89 -33.64 8.51
CA GLY A 785 -57.19 -34.12 8.97
C GLY A 785 -57.08 -35.17 10.08
N SER A 786 -55.98 -35.91 10.16
CA SER A 786 -55.74 -36.84 11.26
C SER A 786 -55.25 -36.12 12.52
N ARG A 787 -56.08 -36.02 13.55
CA ARG A 787 -55.70 -35.42 14.85
C ARG A 787 -54.46 -36.06 15.47
N PHE A 788 -54.26 -37.38 15.29
CA PHE A 788 -53.09 -38.08 15.80
C PHE A 788 -51.82 -37.68 15.05
N PHE A 789 -51.90 -37.62 13.72
CA PHE A 789 -50.75 -37.27 12.88
C PHE A 789 -50.43 -35.77 12.96
N ASN A 790 -51.44 -34.91 13.04
CA ASN A 790 -51.33 -33.48 13.25
C ASN A 790 -50.57 -33.15 14.55
N LYS A 791 -50.91 -33.82 15.67
CA LYS A 791 -50.14 -33.66 16.93
C LYS A 791 -48.67 -34.06 16.77
N LYS A 792 -48.40 -35.17 16.08
CA LYS A 792 -47.04 -35.66 15.84
C LYS A 792 -46.23 -34.70 14.96
N LEU A 793 -46.83 -34.23 13.87
CA LEU A 793 -46.23 -33.24 12.96
C LEU A 793 -45.99 -31.90 13.66
N THR A 794 -47.00 -31.39 14.38
CA THR A 794 -46.88 -30.12 15.12
C THR A 794 -45.74 -30.18 16.14
N HIS A 795 -45.59 -31.29 16.86
CA HIS A 795 -44.48 -31.48 17.79
C HIS A 795 -43.13 -31.49 17.06
N HIS A 796 -43.01 -32.24 15.96
CA HIS A 796 -41.78 -32.32 15.18
C HIS A 796 -41.37 -30.96 14.57
N LEU A 797 -42.31 -30.23 13.97
CA LEU A 797 -42.07 -28.91 13.38
C LEU A 797 -41.66 -27.87 14.44
N ARG A 798 -42.22 -27.93 15.66
CA ARG A 798 -41.80 -27.07 16.77
C ARG A 798 -40.40 -27.41 17.26
N ASN A 799 -39.97 -28.67 17.23
CA ASN A 799 -38.59 -29.06 17.54
C ASN A 799 -37.58 -28.51 16.50
N MET A 800 -38.03 -28.21 15.29
CA MET A 800 -37.25 -27.45 14.29
C MET A 800 -37.23 -25.93 14.58
N MET A 801 -37.73 -25.49 15.73
CA MET A 801 -37.87 -24.09 16.14
C MET A 801 -38.77 -23.25 15.21
N LEU A 802 -39.75 -23.89 14.57
CA LEU A 802 -40.76 -23.22 13.74
C LEU A 802 -41.98 -22.81 14.57
N THR A 803 -42.57 -21.67 14.24
CA THR A 803 -43.90 -21.30 14.75
C THR A 803 -44.96 -22.07 13.96
N VAL A 804 -45.86 -22.79 14.63
CA VAL A 804 -46.80 -23.72 13.96
C VAL A 804 -48.24 -23.42 14.36
N SER A 805 -49.06 -23.12 13.36
CA SER A 805 -50.52 -22.95 13.45
C SER A 805 -51.21 -24.14 12.77
N SER A 806 -51.90 -25.00 13.53
CA SER A 806 -52.51 -26.23 13.02
C SER A 806 -54.03 -26.13 12.91
N PHE A 807 -54.59 -26.63 11.81
CA PHE A 807 -56.02 -26.64 11.52
C PHE A 807 -56.46 -28.01 10.98
N ASP A 808 -57.74 -28.34 11.22
CA ASP A 808 -58.35 -29.61 10.81
C ASP A 808 -59.28 -29.46 9.59
N THR A 809 -59.62 -28.23 9.16
CA THR A 809 -60.51 -27.95 8.03
C THR A 809 -60.03 -26.80 7.13
N VAL A 810 -60.40 -26.86 5.85
CA VAL A 810 -60.03 -25.88 4.82
C VAL A 810 -60.60 -24.49 5.13
N GLU A 811 -61.85 -24.42 5.61
CA GLU A 811 -62.53 -23.15 5.92
C GLU A 811 -61.84 -22.40 7.07
N ALA A 812 -61.29 -23.13 8.04
CA ALA A 812 -60.54 -22.54 9.16
C ALA A 812 -59.22 -21.91 8.69
N VAL A 813 -58.53 -22.56 7.74
CA VAL A 813 -57.32 -22.04 7.11
C VAL A 813 -57.64 -20.81 6.26
N GLU A 814 -58.71 -20.84 5.45
CA GLU A 814 -59.14 -19.67 4.65
C GLU A 814 -59.47 -18.47 5.54
N LYS A 815 -60.16 -18.68 6.67
CA LYS A 815 -60.46 -17.60 7.64
C LYS A 815 -59.20 -17.07 8.34
N PHE A 816 -58.24 -17.94 8.65
CA PHE A 816 -56.96 -17.54 9.25
C PHE A 816 -56.15 -16.68 8.28
N LEU A 817 -56.01 -17.12 7.03
CA LEU A 817 -55.22 -16.43 6.01
C LEU A 817 -55.86 -15.11 5.54
N SER A 818 -57.20 -15.03 5.47
CA SER A 818 -57.92 -13.80 5.09
C SER A 818 -57.97 -12.74 6.21
N GLY A 819 -57.78 -13.12 7.47
CA GLY A 819 -57.79 -12.21 8.62
C GLY A 819 -56.43 -11.68 9.06
N THR A 820 -55.33 -12.12 8.45
CA THR A 820 -53.94 -11.73 8.80
C THR A 820 -53.40 -10.59 7.93
N SER A 821 -52.69 -9.63 8.54
CA SER A 821 -51.88 -8.66 7.80
C SER A 821 -50.73 -9.36 7.06
N ALA A 822 -50.20 -8.74 5.99
CA ALA A 822 -49.12 -9.33 5.17
C ALA A 822 -47.88 -9.75 6.00
N GLU A 823 -47.60 -9.06 7.10
CA GLU A 823 -46.51 -9.38 8.05
C GLU A 823 -46.78 -10.59 8.97
N LYS A 824 -48.05 -11.01 9.12
CA LYS A 824 -48.47 -12.14 9.97
C LYS A 824 -48.87 -13.39 9.18
N CYS A 825 -48.72 -13.35 7.87
CA CYS A 825 -48.96 -14.49 7.01
C CYS A 825 -47.86 -15.56 7.26
N PRO A 826 -48.20 -16.85 7.39
CA PRO A 826 -47.20 -17.90 7.56
C PRO A 826 -46.27 -17.97 6.34
N ASP A 827 -45.01 -18.39 6.54
CA ASP A 827 -44.05 -18.57 5.45
C ASP A 827 -44.40 -19.79 4.59
N CYS A 828 -44.97 -20.84 5.20
CA CYS A 828 -45.31 -22.08 4.51
C CYS A 828 -46.65 -22.68 4.96
N LEU A 829 -47.43 -23.18 4.01
CA LEU A 829 -48.61 -24.01 4.21
C LEU A 829 -48.28 -25.47 3.89
N ILE A 830 -48.38 -26.35 4.89
CA ILE A 830 -48.28 -27.80 4.75
C ILE A 830 -49.70 -28.37 4.75
N THR A 831 -50.08 -29.11 3.71
CA THR A 831 -51.45 -29.63 3.57
C THR A 831 -51.48 -31.09 3.10
N GLU A 832 -52.43 -31.88 3.61
CA GLU A 832 -52.66 -33.28 3.19
C GLU A 832 -53.67 -33.40 2.04
N LEU A 833 -53.39 -34.27 1.07
CA LEU A 833 -54.30 -34.61 -0.03
C LEU A 833 -54.74 -36.08 0.02
N THR A 834 -56.00 -36.32 0.39
CA THR A 834 -56.64 -37.65 0.51
C THR A 834 -57.78 -37.88 -0.49
N LEU A 835 -57.97 -39.12 -0.93
CA LEU A 835 -58.91 -39.54 -2.00
C LEU A 835 -60.39 -39.71 -1.59
N GLN A 836 -60.79 -39.44 -0.35
CA GLN A 836 -62.20 -39.52 0.05
C GLN A 836 -62.88 -38.17 -0.22
N ASN A 837 -63.77 -38.10 -1.23
CA ASN A 837 -64.35 -36.87 -1.81
C ASN A 837 -65.13 -35.98 -0.80
N PRO A 838 -65.31 -34.66 -1.05
CA PRO A 838 -65.10 -33.90 -2.29
C PRO A 838 -63.76 -33.12 -2.35
N GLY A 839 -62.69 -33.68 -1.79
CA GLY A 839 -61.40 -33.01 -1.64
C GLY A 839 -60.42 -33.18 -2.80
N ASP A 840 -60.80 -32.85 -4.04
CA ASP A 840 -59.76 -32.50 -5.01
C ASP A 840 -59.20 -31.14 -4.60
N LEU A 841 -58.05 -31.14 -3.93
CA LEU A 841 -57.40 -29.90 -3.50
C LEU A 841 -56.78 -29.12 -4.65
N ILE A 842 -56.70 -29.68 -5.87
CA ILE A 842 -56.15 -28.94 -7.03
C ILE A 842 -56.96 -27.65 -7.28
N PRO A 843 -58.31 -27.66 -7.36
CA PRO A 843 -59.13 -26.46 -7.40
C PRO A 843 -58.89 -25.47 -6.24
N TYR A 844 -58.65 -25.97 -5.03
CA TYR A 844 -58.37 -25.11 -3.86
C TYR A 844 -56.96 -24.51 -3.94
N VAL A 845 -55.96 -25.27 -4.37
CA VAL A 845 -54.59 -24.76 -4.61
C VAL A 845 -54.58 -23.76 -5.76
N GLU A 846 -55.36 -23.97 -6.82
CA GLU A 846 -55.57 -22.99 -7.90
C GLU A 846 -56.23 -21.71 -7.35
N LYS A 847 -57.31 -21.84 -6.54
CA LYS A 847 -57.99 -20.72 -5.88
C LYS A 847 -57.11 -19.99 -4.87
N TRP A 848 -56.29 -20.71 -4.11
CA TRP A 848 -55.33 -20.17 -3.16
C TRP A 848 -54.19 -19.46 -3.86
N ARG A 849 -53.64 -20.03 -4.94
CA ARG A 849 -52.63 -19.36 -5.76
C ARG A 849 -53.16 -18.08 -6.41
N ALA A 850 -54.45 -18.00 -6.69
CA ALA A 850 -55.09 -16.78 -7.20
C ALA A 850 -55.32 -15.70 -6.13
N ASN A 851 -55.46 -16.06 -4.85
CA ASN A 851 -55.91 -15.15 -3.78
C ASN A 851 -54.93 -14.96 -2.61
N LEU A 852 -53.88 -15.77 -2.50
CA LEU A 852 -52.86 -15.70 -1.44
C LEU A 852 -51.57 -15.07 -1.97
N PRO A 853 -50.77 -14.43 -1.11
CA PRO A 853 -49.52 -13.82 -1.53
C PRO A 853 -48.57 -14.86 -2.13
N PRO A 854 -47.85 -14.53 -3.22
CA PRO A 854 -46.95 -15.46 -3.89
C PRO A 854 -45.73 -15.85 -3.04
N SER A 855 -45.49 -15.14 -1.94
CA SER A 855 -44.48 -15.48 -0.92
C SER A 855 -44.84 -16.68 -0.04
N LEU A 856 -46.11 -17.13 -0.04
CA LEU A 856 -46.54 -18.31 0.71
C LEU A 856 -46.11 -19.59 -0.02
N GLU A 857 -45.20 -20.32 0.62
CA GLU A 857 -44.71 -21.62 0.20
C GLU A 857 -45.79 -22.69 0.43
N ILE A 858 -46.00 -23.62 -0.50
CA ILE A 858 -46.96 -24.73 -0.29
C ILE A 858 -46.21 -26.07 -0.37
N ILE A 859 -46.36 -26.90 0.65
CA ILE A 859 -45.88 -28.28 0.69
C ILE A 859 -47.09 -29.20 0.77
N VAL A 860 -47.17 -30.15 -0.16
CA VAL A 860 -48.27 -31.12 -0.21
C VAL A 860 -47.81 -32.48 0.27
N GLN A 861 -48.58 -33.08 1.17
CA GLN A 861 -48.40 -34.44 1.64
C GLN A 861 -49.47 -35.32 1.01
N THR A 862 -49.11 -36.43 0.37
CA THR A 862 -50.13 -37.26 -0.31
C THR A 862 -49.77 -38.74 -0.40
N ASN A 863 -50.78 -39.60 -0.49
CA ASN A 863 -50.62 -41.02 -0.82
C ASN A 863 -50.73 -41.26 -2.34
N LEU A 864 -51.03 -40.24 -3.14
CA LEU A 864 -51.25 -40.35 -4.59
C LEU A 864 -49.94 -40.60 -5.34
N ARG A 865 -49.96 -41.60 -6.24
CA ARG A 865 -48.82 -41.98 -7.09
C ARG A 865 -49.09 -41.79 -8.59
N GLU A 866 -50.14 -41.08 -8.97
CA GLU A 866 -50.53 -40.88 -10.37
C GLU A 866 -49.67 -39.81 -11.08
N PRO A 867 -48.91 -40.16 -12.15
CA PRO A 867 -47.95 -39.25 -12.78
C PRO A 867 -48.54 -37.94 -13.32
N LYS A 868 -49.72 -38.00 -13.96
CA LYS A 868 -50.36 -36.81 -14.59
C LYS A 868 -50.80 -35.78 -13.57
N ARG A 869 -51.30 -36.21 -12.41
CA ARG A 869 -51.70 -35.31 -11.31
C ARG A 869 -50.48 -34.73 -10.60
N LEU A 870 -49.42 -35.53 -10.44
CA LEU A 870 -48.13 -35.07 -9.93
C LEU A 870 -47.50 -34.00 -10.84
N GLU A 871 -47.60 -34.14 -12.17
CA GLU A 871 -47.15 -33.12 -13.13
C GLU A 871 -47.97 -31.83 -13.03
N LYS A 872 -49.30 -31.93 -12.95
CA LYS A 872 -50.16 -30.75 -12.78
C LYS A 872 -49.83 -29.98 -11.48
N MET A 873 -49.50 -30.69 -10.41
CA MET A 873 -49.06 -30.09 -9.15
C MET A 873 -47.71 -29.37 -9.27
N LYS A 874 -46.77 -29.90 -10.05
CA LYS A 874 -45.52 -29.19 -10.36
C LYS A 874 -45.77 -27.90 -11.16
N GLN A 875 -46.77 -27.90 -12.06
CA GLN A 875 -47.14 -26.72 -12.84
C GLN A 875 -47.74 -25.60 -11.97
N LEU A 876 -48.36 -25.92 -10.82
CA LEU A 876 -48.93 -24.96 -9.87
C LEU A 876 -47.90 -24.35 -8.90
N GLY A 877 -46.60 -24.59 -9.11
CA GLY A 877 -45.52 -23.97 -8.35
C GLY A 877 -45.47 -24.36 -6.88
N ILE A 878 -45.81 -25.60 -6.54
CA ILE A 878 -45.71 -26.14 -5.16
C ILE A 878 -44.22 -26.34 -4.80
N ARG A 879 -43.80 -25.91 -3.60
CA ARG A 879 -42.39 -25.98 -3.14
C ARG A 879 -41.90 -27.41 -3.02
N GLY A 880 -42.74 -28.30 -2.49
CA GLY A 880 -42.36 -29.69 -2.33
C GLY A 880 -43.55 -30.63 -2.15
N LEU A 881 -43.31 -31.90 -2.47
CA LEU A 881 -44.28 -32.97 -2.39
C LEU A 881 -43.70 -34.12 -1.56
N VAL A 882 -44.43 -34.58 -0.55
CA VAL A 882 -44.02 -35.68 0.32
C VAL A 882 -45.00 -36.85 0.18
N LEU A 883 -44.52 -37.99 -0.31
CA LEU A 883 -45.35 -39.18 -0.57
C LEU A 883 -45.44 -40.07 0.68
N LYS A 884 -46.64 -40.24 1.23
CA LYS A 884 -46.89 -41.13 2.39
C LYS A 884 -46.83 -42.62 1.95
N PRO A 885 -46.37 -43.53 2.85
CA PRO A 885 -45.75 -43.22 4.13
C PRO A 885 -44.34 -42.63 3.92
N TYR A 886 -44.05 -41.53 4.62
CA TYR A 886 -42.74 -40.89 4.61
C TYR A 886 -42.18 -40.78 6.03
N PRO A 887 -40.85 -40.89 6.21
CA PRO A 887 -40.18 -40.56 7.46
C PRO A 887 -40.21 -39.03 7.69
N LEU A 888 -40.33 -38.55 8.93
CA LEU A 888 -40.50 -37.11 9.22
C LEU A 888 -39.30 -36.28 8.75
N GLU A 889 -38.12 -36.90 8.72
CA GLU A 889 -36.86 -36.38 8.20
C GLU A 889 -36.99 -35.95 6.72
N ARG A 890 -37.80 -36.65 5.90
CA ARG A 890 -38.08 -36.25 4.51
C ARG A 890 -38.90 -34.96 4.41
N LEU A 891 -39.81 -34.74 5.35
CA LEU A 891 -40.55 -33.48 5.41
C LEU A 891 -39.63 -32.33 5.83
N GLU A 892 -38.73 -32.61 6.77
CA GLU A 892 -37.69 -31.68 7.20
C GLU A 892 -36.75 -31.27 6.05
N GLU A 893 -36.27 -32.22 5.24
CA GLU A 893 -35.48 -31.95 4.03
C GLU A 893 -36.21 -30.97 3.10
N VAL A 894 -37.48 -31.25 2.79
CA VAL A 894 -38.32 -30.41 1.92
C VAL A 894 -38.55 -29.01 2.49
N ILE A 895 -38.72 -28.88 3.81
CA ILE A 895 -38.84 -27.58 4.48
C ILE A 895 -37.52 -26.81 4.43
N ARG A 896 -36.39 -27.49 4.64
CA ARG A 896 -35.05 -26.87 4.59
C ARG A 896 -34.61 -26.55 3.16
N GLY A 897 -35.27 -27.10 2.15
CA GLY A 897 -34.95 -26.87 0.74
C GLY A 897 -33.69 -27.63 0.28
N THR A 898 -33.31 -28.68 1.01
CA THR A 898 -32.27 -29.66 0.69
C THR A 898 -32.89 -30.85 0.00
#